data_AF-A8USY3-F1
#
_entry.id   AF-A8USY3-F1
#
_cell.length_a   1.000
_cell.length_b   1.000
_cell.length_c   1.000
_cell.angle_alpha   90.00
_cell.angle_beta   90.00
_cell.angle_gamma   90.00
#
_symmetry.space_group_name_H-M   'P 1'
#
loop_
_entity.id
_entity.type
_entity.pdbx_description
1 polymer ?
#
loop_
_entity_poly.entity_id
_entity_poly.type
_entity_poly.pdbx_seq_one_letter_code
_entity_poly.pdbx_strand_id
1 'polypeptide(L)'
;MKTEGFRRFLILLSVSVSTYYIVWRLGTLNPDAPLFSAVLYGAEVYGLIASIMFFYMVWRLPNRKTKDPPKDLKVDIFIPTLNESPELLRKTIQGAISVRYPHRTYVLDDGSRREVRELCEELGCRYIPRYTNEHGKAGNLNNALGKTDGDFIAVLDADHVPQPDFLDRTLGYFADEEVAFVQTPQDFYNVDSYQHRLVRGKLWNEQSLFFRVIMRGKDRTNSAFFCGSCAVVRRKALEDIGGFATGTVTEDLHTSIRLHAKGWKSVYYPHVLAYGVAPADLAPFKNQRGRWGEGAMQVFAKENPLLTRGLTLPQRINYFASMSTYLDGFQKAIFYTAPVVVLLTGKLPISVSLKEFLPVFLPHIFLSVWAFEEASRGYGRMALLEQYNMARFFTFMKSLLGFIRLKRPRFMVTEKDNDNRSSIKESLPQTLVLVGSAVGVGYGLSQLLNVPNRGVYAANIFWASLNLGIASTYVAWTTRKRFPRKEYRFPANFPAMVKSWEGNVPVTLEDLHGRGAAIISERRFNSGDELLLTIPFNESELKVEGKVIYSKPCAGGSFFRSGILFKELSPEALSAIETFNFRFLLKKYMEEHDRPSSTPLEVLLKLLNSPRARPRQRRKNMHAPGLLYVEGELIPYTTEDVSDKGMRLLTYREIRAKRVLVKGGNLSKGVRGTIVWGQELYFHGIKAYRYGLKVEDERFYGIAGEDEPISLQRRMA
;
A
#
# COMPACT_ATOMS: atom_id res chain seq x y z
N MET A 1 -4.45 11.97 -23.88
CA MET A 1 -5.17 11.33 -25.01
C MET A 1 -4.28 10.43 -25.86
N LYS A 2 -3.13 10.90 -26.39
CA LYS A 2 -2.24 10.07 -27.25
C LYS A 2 -1.74 8.77 -26.58
N THR A 3 -1.41 8.80 -25.29
CA THR A 3 -0.94 7.61 -24.54
C THR A 3 -2.01 6.54 -24.35
N GLU A 4 -3.28 6.92 -24.14
CA GLU A 4 -4.35 5.96 -23.90
C GLU A 4 -4.74 5.19 -25.18
N GLY A 5 -4.68 5.84 -26.34
CA GLY A 5 -4.88 5.18 -27.64
C GLY A 5 -3.83 4.09 -27.88
N PHE A 6 -2.55 4.40 -27.63
CA PHE A 6 -1.47 3.43 -27.74
C PHE A 6 -1.65 2.25 -26.77
N ARG A 7 -2.03 2.50 -25.52
CA ARG A 7 -2.30 1.43 -24.55
C ARG A 7 -3.37 0.47 -25.04
N ARG A 8 -4.48 0.99 -25.57
CA ARG A 8 -5.56 0.14 -26.11
C ARG A 8 -5.11 -0.66 -27.32
N PHE A 9 -4.36 -0.05 -28.23
CA PHE A 9 -3.75 -0.76 -29.36
C PHE A 9 -2.84 -1.90 -28.88
N LEU A 10 -1.94 -1.62 -27.93
CA LEU A 10 -1.03 -2.63 -27.38
C LEU A 10 -1.77 -3.76 -26.67
N ILE A 11 -2.83 -3.45 -25.93
CA ILE A 11 -3.71 -4.46 -25.31
C ILE A 11 -4.33 -5.36 -26.37
N LEU A 12 -4.93 -4.79 -27.43
CA LEU A 12 -5.57 -5.56 -28.50
C LEU A 12 -4.55 -6.42 -29.25
N LEU A 13 -3.37 -5.86 -29.54
CA LEU A 13 -2.26 -6.58 -30.17
C LEU A 13 -1.80 -7.75 -29.30
N SER A 14 -1.60 -7.52 -28.00
CA SER A 14 -1.22 -8.56 -27.04
C SER A 14 -2.27 -9.66 -26.97
N VAL A 15 -3.56 -9.34 -26.81
CA VAL A 15 -4.63 -10.34 -26.78
C VAL A 15 -4.68 -11.16 -28.07
N SER A 16 -4.51 -10.51 -29.23
CA SER A 16 -4.54 -11.20 -30.54
C SER A 16 -3.38 -12.18 -30.69
N VAL A 17 -2.15 -11.74 -30.39
CA VAL A 17 -0.96 -12.60 -30.46
C VAL A 17 -1.02 -13.73 -29.43
N SER A 18 -1.49 -13.44 -28.22
CA SER A 18 -1.66 -14.46 -27.18
C SER A 18 -2.75 -15.48 -27.53
N THR A 19 -3.83 -15.06 -28.19
CA THR A 19 -4.87 -15.97 -28.68
C THR A 19 -4.30 -16.87 -29.77
N TYR A 20 -3.55 -16.32 -30.72
CA TYR A 20 -2.84 -17.12 -31.73
C TYR A 20 -1.90 -18.14 -31.08
N TYR A 21 -1.10 -17.73 -30.09
CA TYR A 21 -0.22 -18.63 -29.34
C TYR A 21 -1.01 -19.79 -28.70
N ILE A 22 -2.10 -19.50 -27.99
CA ILE A 22 -2.90 -20.55 -27.31
C ILE A 22 -3.58 -21.50 -28.30
N VAL A 23 -4.04 -21.01 -29.45
CA VAL A 23 -4.61 -21.87 -30.51
C VAL A 23 -3.52 -22.73 -31.14
N TRP A 24 -2.37 -22.15 -31.48
CA TRP A 24 -1.21 -22.88 -32.01
C TRP A 24 -0.70 -23.94 -31.03
N ARG A 25 -0.71 -23.64 -29.72
CA ARG A 25 -0.29 -24.57 -28.65
C ARG A 25 -1.07 -25.88 -28.60
N LEU A 26 -2.33 -25.91 -29.07
CA LEU A 26 -3.12 -27.16 -29.16
C LEU A 26 -2.45 -28.19 -30.07
N GLY A 27 -1.80 -27.74 -31.15
CA GLY A 27 -1.10 -28.61 -32.08
C GLY A 27 0.28 -29.07 -31.59
N THR A 28 0.74 -28.58 -30.43
CA THR A 28 2.10 -28.84 -29.92
C THR A 28 2.11 -29.57 -28.58
N LEU A 29 0.96 -30.11 -28.15
CA LEU A 29 0.88 -30.98 -26.97
C LEU A 29 1.67 -32.26 -27.22
N ASN A 30 2.40 -32.74 -26.22
CA ASN A 30 3.17 -33.98 -26.34
C ASN A 30 2.30 -35.21 -26.06
N PRO A 31 2.07 -36.10 -27.05
CA PRO A 31 1.30 -37.35 -26.86
C PRO A 31 1.95 -38.31 -25.87
N ASP A 32 3.28 -38.27 -25.69
CA ASP A 32 4.02 -39.14 -24.75
C ASP A 32 3.93 -38.66 -23.30
N ALA A 33 3.43 -37.43 -23.08
CA ALA A 33 3.22 -36.84 -21.77
C ALA A 33 1.87 -36.09 -21.74
N PRO A 34 0.74 -36.79 -21.97
CA PRO A 34 -0.54 -36.14 -22.27
C PRO A 34 -1.06 -35.35 -21.06
N LEU A 35 -0.95 -35.91 -19.85
CA LEU A 35 -1.36 -35.24 -18.62
C LEU A 35 -0.52 -33.99 -18.34
N PHE A 36 0.82 -34.09 -18.49
CA PHE A 36 1.70 -32.96 -18.23
C PHE A 36 1.45 -31.82 -19.23
N SER A 37 1.29 -32.17 -20.51
CA SER A 37 0.96 -31.24 -21.58
C SER A 37 -0.39 -30.56 -21.33
N ALA A 38 -1.43 -31.32 -20.96
CA ALA A 38 -2.76 -30.78 -20.70
C ALA A 38 -2.79 -29.85 -19.48
N VAL A 39 -2.10 -30.21 -18.39
CA VAL A 39 -2.03 -29.38 -17.17
C VAL A 39 -1.30 -28.06 -17.45
N LEU A 40 -0.16 -28.11 -18.15
CA LEU A 40 0.56 -26.90 -18.53
C LEU A 40 -0.28 -26.03 -19.47
N TYR A 41 -0.89 -26.62 -20.50
CA TYR A 41 -1.75 -25.91 -21.43
C TYR A 41 -2.94 -25.25 -20.74
N GLY A 42 -3.61 -25.95 -19.81
CA GLY A 42 -4.69 -25.36 -19.01
C GLY A 42 -4.25 -24.15 -18.20
N ALA A 43 -3.04 -24.17 -17.64
CA ALA A 43 -2.46 -23.02 -16.94
C ALA A 43 -2.19 -21.84 -17.89
N GLU A 44 -1.75 -22.10 -19.13
CA GLU A 44 -1.55 -21.08 -20.17
C GLU A 44 -2.88 -20.47 -20.64
N VAL A 45 -3.90 -21.31 -20.89
CA VAL A 45 -5.27 -20.87 -21.26
C VAL A 45 -5.86 -19.99 -20.18
N TYR A 46 -5.75 -20.39 -18.90
CA TYR A 46 -6.20 -19.57 -17.79
C TYR A 46 -5.46 -18.22 -17.75
N GLY A 47 -4.16 -18.19 -18.08
CA GLY A 47 -3.39 -16.95 -18.18
C GLY A 47 -3.90 -15.98 -19.23
N LEU A 48 -4.31 -16.47 -20.40
CA LEU A 48 -4.96 -15.66 -21.42
C LEU A 48 -6.32 -15.13 -20.93
N ILE A 49 -7.15 -15.99 -20.35
CA ILE A 49 -8.47 -15.60 -19.82
C ILE A 49 -8.33 -14.54 -18.72
N ALA A 50 -7.43 -14.75 -17.76
CA ALA A 50 -7.12 -13.79 -16.71
C ALA A 50 -6.62 -12.45 -17.26
N SER A 51 -5.76 -12.47 -18.29
CA SER A 51 -5.28 -11.26 -18.95
C SER A 51 -6.40 -10.48 -19.65
N ILE A 52 -7.29 -11.17 -20.38
CA ILE A 52 -8.46 -10.56 -21.01
C ILE A 52 -9.37 -9.91 -19.96
N MET A 53 -9.65 -10.63 -18.86
CA MET A 53 -10.46 -10.09 -17.76
C MET A 53 -9.80 -8.88 -17.10
N PHE A 54 -8.48 -8.94 -16.87
CA PHE A 54 -7.72 -7.80 -16.36
C PHE A 54 -7.82 -6.59 -17.30
N PHE A 55 -7.57 -6.76 -18.60
CA PHE A 55 -7.66 -5.69 -19.58
C PHE A 55 -9.08 -5.13 -19.71
N TYR A 56 -10.10 -5.97 -19.61
CA TYR A 56 -11.49 -5.54 -19.56
C TYR A 56 -11.77 -4.64 -18.34
N MET A 57 -11.28 -5.05 -17.16
CA MET A 57 -11.39 -4.26 -15.93
C MET A 57 -10.71 -2.90 -16.10
N VAL A 58 -9.51 -2.83 -16.70
CA VAL A 58 -8.70 -1.60 -16.75
C VAL A 58 -8.77 -0.83 -18.08
N TRP A 59 -9.73 -1.16 -18.94
CA TRP A 59 -9.88 -0.60 -20.29
C TRP A 59 -10.05 0.93 -20.33
N ARG A 60 -10.79 1.47 -19.37
CA ARG A 60 -11.01 2.90 -19.17
C ARG A 60 -11.26 3.17 -17.70
N LEU A 61 -10.55 4.15 -17.16
CA LEU A 61 -10.69 4.60 -15.77
C LEU A 61 -11.54 5.87 -15.76
N PRO A 62 -12.77 5.83 -15.24
CA PRO A 62 -13.57 7.02 -15.02
C PRO A 62 -12.88 8.00 -14.08
N ASN A 63 -13.26 9.27 -14.24
CA ASN A 63 -12.97 10.33 -13.28
C ASN A 63 -14.30 11.00 -12.96
N ARG A 64 -15.02 10.45 -11.97
CA ARG A 64 -16.31 10.98 -11.55
C ARG A 64 -16.09 12.25 -10.75
N LYS A 65 -16.81 13.31 -11.10
CA LYS A 65 -16.91 14.51 -10.27
C LYS A 65 -18.23 14.46 -9.51
N THR A 66 -18.22 15.02 -8.31
CA THR A 66 -19.42 15.25 -7.51
C THR A 66 -19.53 16.74 -7.21
N LYS A 67 -20.75 17.18 -6.89
CA LYS A 67 -20.97 18.45 -6.20
C LYS A 67 -20.62 18.30 -4.72
N ASP A 68 -20.57 19.42 -4.02
CA ASP A 68 -20.49 19.44 -2.56
C ASP A 68 -21.68 18.69 -1.95
N PRO A 69 -21.49 18.06 -0.79
CA PRO A 69 -22.56 17.33 -0.14
C PRO A 69 -23.71 18.28 0.25
N PRO A 70 -24.97 17.84 0.15
CA PRO A 70 -26.09 18.56 0.73
C PRO A 70 -25.82 18.88 2.21
N LYS A 71 -26.35 20.01 2.69
CA LYS A 71 -26.33 20.30 4.12
C LYS A 71 -27.36 19.40 4.81
N ASP A 72 -27.11 19.05 6.07
CA ASP A 72 -28.08 18.38 6.97
C ASP A 72 -28.40 16.90 6.69
N LEU A 73 -27.53 16.16 5.99
CA LEU A 73 -27.67 14.70 5.92
C LEU A 73 -27.35 14.07 7.28
N LYS A 74 -28.17 13.11 7.74
CA LYS A 74 -27.85 12.36 8.95
C LYS A 74 -26.85 11.27 8.63
N VAL A 75 -25.67 11.35 9.25
CA VAL A 75 -24.59 10.38 9.00
C VAL A 75 -24.13 9.73 10.30
N ASP A 76 -24.06 8.41 10.28
CA ASP A 76 -23.46 7.61 11.34
C ASP A 76 -22.12 7.03 10.86
N ILE A 77 -21.07 7.15 11.68
CA ILE A 77 -19.78 6.48 11.46
C ILE A 77 -19.74 5.25 12.36
N PHE A 78 -19.59 4.07 11.78
CA PHE A 78 -19.48 2.79 12.47
C PHE A 78 -18.04 2.29 12.48
N ILE A 79 -17.54 2.00 13.68
CA ILE A 79 -16.22 1.42 13.93
C ILE A 79 -16.42 0.06 14.64
N PRO A 80 -16.53 -1.06 13.89
CA PRO A 80 -16.66 -2.37 14.49
C PRO A 80 -15.32 -2.87 15.04
N THR A 81 -15.37 -3.48 16.21
CA THR A 81 -14.20 -4.03 16.91
C THR A 81 -14.57 -5.32 17.64
N LEU A 82 -13.57 -6.19 17.81
CA LEU A 82 -13.70 -7.45 18.55
C LEU A 82 -12.60 -7.59 19.61
N ASN A 83 -11.34 -7.42 19.21
CA ASN A 83 -10.17 -7.62 20.07
C ASN A 83 -9.06 -6.59 19.86
N GLU A 84 -9.30 -5.54 19.07
CA GLU A 84 -8.34 -4.46 18.86
C GLU A 84 -8.08 -3.69 20.16
N SER A 85 -6.82 -3.32 20.39
CA SER A 85 -6.42 -2.62 21.61
C SER A 85 -7.06 -1.21 21.70
N PRO A 86 -7.29 -0.70 22.93
CA PRO A 86 -7.76 0.67 23.13
C PRO A 86 -6.85 1.73 22.48
N GLU A 87 -5.53 1.50 22.41
CA GLU A 87 -4.58 2.42 21.79
C GLU A 87 -4.76 2.52 20.26
N LEU A 88 -5.06 1.39 19.60
CA LEU A 88 -5.38 1.36 18.18
C LEU A 88 -6.73 2.03 17.91
N LEU A 89 -7.74 1.69 18.72
CA LEU A 89 -9.08 2.26 18.62
C LEU A 89 -9.07 3.78 18.83
N ARG A 90 -8.29 4.29 19.80
CA ARG A 90 -8.14 5.72 20.08
C ARG A 90 -7.79 6.50 18.82
N LYS A 91 -6.81 6.03 18.04
CA LYS A 91 -6.37 6.69 16.79
C LYS A 91 -7.52 6.79 15.78
N THR A 92 -8.26 5.69 15.61
CA THR A 92 -9.40 5.63 14.67
C THR A 92 -10.58 6.49 15.13
N ILE A 93 -10.92 6.45 16.42
CA ILE A 93 -12.00 7.24 17.02
C ILE A 93 -11.67 8.74 16.93
N GLN A 94 -10.44 9.15 17.26
CA GLN A 94 -9.99 10.54 17.14
C GLN A 94 -10.06 11.04 15.69
N GLY A 95 -9.66 10.20 14.73
CA GLY A 95 -9.81 10.49 13.31
C GLY A 95 -11.27 10.64 12.91
N ALA A 96 -12.15 9.75 13.37
CA ALA A 96 -13.59 9.80 13.08
C ALA A 96 -14.24 11.07 13.63
N ILE A 97 -14.04 11.40 14.90
CA ILE A 97 -14.54 12.64 15.52
C ILE A 97 -14.03 13.89 14.79
N SER A 98 -12.83 13.81 14.22
CA SER A 98 -12.21 14.90 13.45
C SER A 98 -12.81 15.11 12.05
N VAL A 99 -13.71 14.24 11.58
CA VAL A 99 -14.38 14.41 10.29
C VAL A 99 -15.25 15.66 10.33
N ARG A 100 -15.09 16.56 9.36
CA ARG A 100 -15.66 17.91 9.41
C ARG A 100 -17.18 17.94 9.23
N TYR A 101 -17.71 17.07 8.38
CA TYR A 101 -19.15 17.03 8.13
C TYR A 101 -19.89 16.55 9.39
N PRO A 102 -21.00 17.19 9.81
CA PRO A 102 -21.75 16.78 11.00
C PRO A 102 -22.16 15.31 10.98
N HIS A 103 -21.81 14.56 12.02
CA HIS A 103 -22.05 13.12 12.09
C HIS A 103 -22.11 12.62 13.54
N ARG A 104 -22.47 11.35 13.72
CA ARG A 104 -22.41 10.63 15.00
C ARG A 104 -21.45 9.45 14.88
N THR A 105 -20.50 9.34 15.80
CA THR A 105 -19.52 8.24 15.81
C THR A 105 -19.93 7.16 16.80
N TYR A 106 -19.98 5.91 16.32
CA TYR A 106 -20.33 4.72 17.09
C TYR A 106 -19.21 3.69 17.03
N VAL A 107 -18.77 3.23 18.20
CA VAL A 107 -17.91 2.05 18.34
C VAL A 107 -18.80 0.85 18.62
N LEU A 108 -18.70 -0.16 17.75
CA LEU A 108 -19.53 -1.36 17.80
C LEU A 108 -18.67 -2.50 18.33
N ASP A 109 -18.87 -2.90 19.58
CA ASP A 109 -17.96 -3.82 20.27
C ASP A 109 -18.56 -5.20 20.47
N ASP A 110 -18.06 -6.16 19.69
CA ASP A 110 -18.40 -7.59 19.80
C ASP A 110 -17.77 -8.25 21.03
N GLY A 111 -16.81 -7.58 21.69
CA GLY A 111 -16.21 -8.06 22.93
C GLY A 111 -16.96 -7.64 24.19
N SER A 112 -17.89 -6.67 24.09
CA SER A 112 -18.53 -6.04 25.27
C SER A 112 -17.53 -5.62 26.37
N ARG A 113 -16.42 -5.00 25.95
CA ARG A 113 -15.25 -4.68 26.77
C ARG A 113 -15.40 -3.36 27.54
N ARG A 114 -15.06 -3.39 28.83
CA ARG A 114 -15.20 -2.22 29.72
C ARG A 114 -14.24 -1.09 29.32
N GLU A 115 -13.00 -1.43 29.02
CA GLU A 115 -11.96 -0.49 28.60
C GLU A 115 -12.31 0.25 27.30
N VAL A 116 -13.07 -0.38 26.40
CA VAL A 116 -13.55 0.27 25.16
C VAL A 116 -14.70 1.22 25.46
N ARG A 117 -15.60 0.88 26.38
CA ARG A 117 -16.64 1.80 26.85
C ARG A 117 -16.04 3.04 27.50
N GLU A 118 -15.09 2.85 28.42
CA GLU A 118 -14.38 3.95 29.09
C GLU A 118 -13.68 4.86 28.06
N LEU A 119 -13.04 4.28 27.04
CA LEU A 119 -12.44 5.05 25.95
C LEU A 119 -13.47 5.86 25.13
N CYS A 120 -14.66 5.30 24.90
CA CYS A 120 -15.73 6.00 24.18
C CYS A 120 -16.26 7.20 24.98
N GLU A 121 -16.42 7.02 26.29
CA GLU A 121 -16.83 8.08 27.22
C GLU A 121 -15.78 9.19 27.26
N GLU A 122 -14.50 8.83 27.37
CA GLU A 122 -13.37 9.77 27.35
C GLU A 122 -13.33 10.61 26.06
N LEU A 123 -13.49 9.97 24.90
CA LEU A 123 -13.40 10.64 23.60
C LEU A 123 -14.72 11.28 23.15
N GLY A 124 -15.83 11.07 23.86
CA GLY A 124 -17.13 11.63 23.51
C GLY A 124 -17.81 10.97 22.31
N CYS A 125 -17.60 9.67 22.10
CA CYS A 125 -18.30 8.89 21.07
C CYS A 125 -19.28 7.87 21.68
N ARG A 126 -20.16 7.29 20.86
CA ARG A 126 -21.21 6.38 21.32
C ARG A 126 -20.71 4.94 21.31
N TYR A 127 -21.07 4.17 22.35
CA TYR A 127 -20.69 2.77 22.49
C TYR A 127 -21.90 1.85 22.31
N ILE A 128 -21.81 0.88 21.40
CA ILE A 128 -22.84 -0.16 21.20
C ILE A 128 -22.19 -1.53 21.47
N PRO A 129 -22.47 -2.17 22.61
CA PRO A 129 -22.02 -3.54 22.86
C PRO A 129 -22.88 -4.55 22.10
N ARG A 130 -22.29 -5.71 21.84
CA ARG A 130 -23.02 -6.91 21.43
C ARG A 130 -22.58 -8.09 22.28
N TYR A 131 -23.56 -8.85 22.80
CA TYR A 131 -23.34 -9.98 23.70
C TYR A 131 -23.29 -11.33 22.97
N THR A 132 -23.57 -11.35 21.67
CA THR A 132 -23.58 -12.56 20.83
C THR A 132 -22.73 -12.32 19.58
N ASN A 133 -21.76 -13.21 19.32
CA ASN A 133 -20.83 -13.07 18.19
C ASN A 133 -21.31 -13.73 16.89
N GLU A 134 -22.63 -13.86 16.73
CA GLU A 134 -23.23 -14.46 15.54
C GLU A 134 -22.95 -13.62 14.30
N HIS A 135 -22.60 -14.27 13.19
CA HIS A 135 -22.27 -13.62 11.91
C HIS A 135 -21.13 -12.59 11.95
N GLY A 136 -20.29 -12.60 12.99
CA GLY A 136 -19.10 -11.74 13.09
C GLY A 136 -19.40 -10.27 12.82
N LYS A 137 -18.53 -9.60 12.04
CA LYS A 137 -18.64 -8.18 11.70
C LYS A 137 -19.99 -7.81 11.06
N ALA A 138 -20.52 -8.62 10.16
CA ALA A 138 -21.82 -8.37 9.53
C ALA A 138 -22.95 -8.30 10.56
N GLY A 139 -22.95 -9.24 11.51
CA GLY A 139 -23.92 -9.23 12.61
C GLY A 139 -23.77 -8.02 13.52
N ASN A 140 -22.53 -7.58 13.78
CA ASN A 140 -22.26 -6.40 14.59
C ASN A 140 -22.80 -5.12 13.94
N LEU A 141 -22.53 -4.96 12.63
CA LEU A 141 -23.05 -3.87 11.82
C LEU A 141 -24.59 -3.88 11.78
N ASN A 142 -25.22 -5.06 11.62
CA ASN A 142 -26.68 -5.17 11.62
C ASN A 142 -27.31 -4.88 13.00
N ASN A 143 -26.67 -5.28 14.10
CA ASN A 143 -27.09 -4.92 15.45
C ASN A 143 -27.08 -3.39 15.66
N ALA A 144 -26.07 -2.70 15.13
CA ALA A 144 -26.00 -1.24 15.16
C ALA A 144 -27.02 -0.58 14.22
N LEU A 145 -27.24 -1.17 13.04
CA LEU A 145 -28.23 -0.70 12.06
C LEU A 145 -29.63 -0.61 12.70
N GLY A 146 -30.02 -1.61 13.51
CA GLY A 146 -31.30 -1.61 14.24
C GLY A 146 -31.40 -0.65 15.43
N LYS A 147 -30.31 0.02 15.83
CA LYS A 147 -30.23 0.92 17.01
C LYS A 147 -29.93 2.38 16.66
N THR A 148 -29.84 2.70 15.37
CA THR A 148 -29.40 3.99 14.85
C THR A 148 -30.30 4.42 13.68
N ASP A 149 -30.34 5.72 13.39
CA ASP A 149 -31.27 6.33 12.43
C ASP A 149 -30.60 7.24 11.38
N GLY A 150 -29.27 7.14 11.17
CA GLY A 150 -28.58 7.94 10.16
C GLY A 150 -28.89 7.47 8.73
N ASP A 151 -29.26 8.38 7.83
CA ASP A 151 -29.58 8.08 6.43
C ASP A 151 -28.40 7.45 5.67
N PHE A 152 -27.18 7.79 6.08
CA PHE A 152 -25.93 7.25 5.55
C PHE A 152 -25.04 6.71 6.65
N ILE A 153 -24.32 5.64 6.34
CA ILE A 153 -23.47 4.91 7.26
C ILE A 153 -22.07 4.85 6.67
N ALA A 154 -21.11 5.52 7.29
CA ALA A 154 -19.70 5.33 7.00
C ALA A 154 -19.18 4.12 7.79
N VAL A 155 -18.57 3.16 7.10
CA VAL A 155 -17.98 1.98 7.75
C VAL A 155 -16.45 2.11 7.71
N LEU A 156 -15.84 2.08 8.89
CA LEU A 156 -14.38 2.13 9.08
C LEU A 156 -13.98 0.97 9.98
N ASP A 157 -13.06 0.11 9.53
CA ASP A 157 -12.46 -0.87 10.43
C ASP A 157 -11.75 -0.17 11.60
N ALA A 158 -11.63 -0.87 12.74
CA ALA A 158 -11.00 -0.37 13.97
C ALA A 158 -9.57 0.19 13.80
N ASP A 159 -8.88 -0.14 12.70
CA ASP A 159 -7.52 0.31 12.37
C ASP A 159 -7.45 1.39 11.27
N HIS A 160 -8.59 1.81 10.69
CA HIS A 160 -8.64 2.76 9.58
C HIS A 160 -8.97 4.18 10.05
N VAL A 161 -7.93 4.99 10.23
CA VAL A 161 -8.05 6.39 10.65
C VAL A 161 -8.52 7.26 9.46
N PRO A 162 -9.73 7.84 9.50
CA PRO A 162 -10.24 8.67 8.42
C PRO A 162 -9.59 10.06 8.43
N GLN A 163 -9.56 10.68 7.26
CA GLN A 163 -9.12 12.05 7.07
C GLN A 163 -10.29 13.01 7.32
N PRO A 164 -10.03 14.26 7.75
CA PRO A 164 -11.10 15.21 8.08
C PRO A 164 -12.10 15.49 6.95
N ASP A 165 -11.69 15.28 5.70
CA ASP A 165 -12.51 15.49 4.50
C ASP A 165 -13.23 14.22 3.99
N PHE A 166 -13.27 13.14 4.78
CA PHE A 166 -13.84 11.85 4.37
C PHE A 166 -15.28 11.96 3.84
N LEU A 167 -16.17 12.59 4.62
CA LEU A 167 -17.59 12.76 4.26
C LEU A 167 -17.79 13.86 3.20
N ASP A 168 -17.00 14.93 3.26
CA ASP A 168 -17.06 16.03 2.28
C ASP A 168 -16.87 15.52 0.84
N ARG A 169 -16.00 14.52 0.66
CA ARG A 169 -15.66 13.99 -0.66
C ARG A 169 -16.52 12.81 -1.12
N THR A 170 -17.36 12.26 -0.25
CA THR A 170 -18.13 11.04 -0.55
C THR A 170 -19.63 11.30 -0.63
N LEU A 171 -20.18 12.13 0.27
CA LEU A 171 -21.63 12.31 0.40
C LEU A 171 -22.31 12.91 -0.85
N GLY A 172 -21.62 13.77 -1.60
CA GLY A 172 -22.20 14.39 -2.80
C GLY A 172 -22.61 13.41 -3.90
N TYR A 173 -22.02 12.21 -3.94
CA TYR A 173 -22.38 11.19 -4.94
C TYR A 173 -23.76 10.58 -4.72
N PHE A 174 -24.32 10.71 -3.51
CA PHE A 174 -25.67 10.24 -3.18
C PHE A 174 -26.79 11.16 -3.66
N ALA A 175 -26.46 12.24 -4.37
CA ALA A 175 -27.43 13.00 -5.15
C ALA A 175 -28.11 12.12 -6.23
N ASP A 176 -27.44 11.05 -6.69
CA ASP A 176 -28.10 9.95 -7.40
C ASP A 176 -28.74 9.02 -6.36
N GLU A 177 -30.07 9.01 -6.32
CA GLU A 177 -30.87 8.21 -5.38
C GLU A 177 -30.63 6.71 -5.53
N GLU A 178 -30.17 6.24 -6.70
CA GLU A 178 -29.89 4.83 -6.98
C GLU A 178 -28.49 4.41 -6.49
N VAL A 179 -27.65 5.33 -5.99
CA VAL A 179 -26.34 4.98 -5.41
C VAL A 179 -26.54 4.39 -4.02
N ALA A 180 -26.18 3.11 -3.87
CA ALA A 180 -26.17 2.42 -2.59
C ALA A 180 -24.90 2.69 -1.78
N PHE A 181 -23.73 2.81 -2.41
CA PHE A 181 -22.50 3.11 -1.68
C PHE A 181 -21.43 3.81 -2.52
N VAL A 182 -20.56 4.52 -1.81
CA VAL A 182 -19.34 5.15 -2.33
C VAL A 182 -18.15 4.50 -1.63
N GLN A 183 -17.34 3.74 -2.38
CA GLN A 183 -16.11 3.10 -1.89
C GLN A 183 -14.90 3.97 -2.18
N THR A 184 -13.98 4.10 -1.21
CA THR A 184 -12.67 4.73 -1.40
C THR A 184 -11.54 3.69 -1.33
N PRO A 185 -10.33 3.97 -1.83
CA PRO A 185 -9.16 3.12 -1.58
C PRO A 185 -8.96 2.82 -0.09
N GLN A 186 -8.53 1.58 0.20
CA GLN A 186 -7.86 1.26 1.46
C GLN A 186 -6.36 1.36 1.23
N ASP A 187 -5.69 2.18 2.02
CA ASP A 187 -4.24 2.31 2.03
C ASP A 187 -3.77 2.38 3.48
N PHE A 188 -2.46 2.30 3.72
CA PHE A 188 -1.96 1.97 5.05
C PHE A 188 -0.86 2.91 5.49
N TYR A 189 -0.89 3.31 6.77
CA TYR A 189 0.07 4.29 7.29
C TYR A 189 1.40 3.67 7.69
N ASN A 190 1.44 2.37 8.03
CA ASN A 190 2.68 1.66 8.33
C ASN A 190 3.42 1.26 7.04
N VAL A 191 4.08 2.23 6.43
CA VAL A 191 4.73 2.09 5.10
C VAL A 191 5.95 1.17 5.10
N ASP A 192 6.37 0.67 6.26
CA ASP A 192 7.43 -0.34 6.42
C ASP A 192 6.90 -1.78 6.43
N SER A 193 5.59 -1.99 6.54
CA SER A 193 4.91 -3.29 6.66
C SER A 193 5.29 -4.30 5.59
N TYR A 194 4.99 -5.59 5.81
CA TYR A 194 5.31 -6.65 4.86
C TYR A 194 4.90 -6.26 3.43
N GLN A 195 3.67 -5.79 3.21
CA GLN A 195 3.12 -5.50 1.89
C GLN A 195 3.72 -4.26 1.16
N HIS A 196 4.53 -3.43 1.82
CA HIS A 196 5.15 -2.25 1.20
C HIS A 196 6.56 -2.51 0.67
N ARG A 197 6.91 -1.78 -0.39
CA ARG A 197 8.26 -1.71 -0.98
C ARG A 197 8.60 -0.27 -1.29
N LEU A 198 9.80 0.17 -0.93
CA LEU A 198 10.36 1.44 -1.38
C LEU A 198 11.35 1.18 -2.51
N VAL A 199 10.93 1.41 -3.76
CA VAL A 199 11.77 1.15 -4.95
C VAL A 199 12.17 2.48 -5.57
N ARG A 200 13.47 2.80 -5.51
CA ARG A 200 14.03 4.07 -6.05
C ARG A 200 13.28 5.31 -5.52
N GLY A 201 12.94 5.30 -4.23
CA GLY A 201 12.21 6.40 -3.58
C GLY A 201 10.71 6.46 -3.88
N LYS A 202 10.14 5.46 -4.56
CA LYS A 202 8.68 5.35 -4.77
C LYS A 202 8.11 4.26 -3.88
N LEU A 203 7.09 4.61 -3.11
CA LEU A 203 6.34 3.64 -2.32
C LEU A 203 5.45 2.84 -3.25
N TRP A 204 5.55 1.52 -3.14
CA TRP A 204 4.68 0.57 -3.82
C TRP A 204 4.02 -0.32 -2.77
N ASN A 205 2.72 -0.52 -2.91
CA ASN A 205 1.91 -1.42 -2.09
C ASN A 205 1.28 -2.48 -3.01
N GLU A 206 1.23 -3.73 -2.56
CA GLU A 206 0.62 -4.85 -3.31
C GLU A 206 -0.83 -4.57 -3.71
N GLN A 207 -1.57 -3.84 -2.87
CA GLN A 207 -2.96 -3.50 -3.13
C GLN A 207 -3.15 -2.28 -4.04
N SER A 208 -2.06 -1.56 -4.39
CA SER A 208 -2.13 -0.35 -5.23
C SER A 208 -2.75 -0.63 -6.59
N LEU A 209 -2.40 -1.75 -7.25
CA LEU A 209 -3.00 -2.08 -8.56
C LEU A 209 -4.52 -2.24 -8.47
N PHE A 210 -4.99 -2.89 -7.39
CA PHE A 210 -6.41 -3.12 -7.16
C PHE A 210 -7.16 -1.80 -6.93
N PHE A 211 -6.77 -1.01 -5.94
CA PHE A 211 -7.49 0.23 -5.61
C PHE A 211 -7.23 1.37 -6.60
N ARG A 212 -5.99 1.57 -7.08
CA ARG A 212 -5.66 2.71 -7.95
C ARG A 212 -6.07 2.51 -9.42
N VAL A 213 -6.28 1.28 -9.87
CA VAL A 213 -6.55 0.97 -11.29
C VAL A 213 -7.79 0.10 -11.46
N ILE A 214 -7.82 -1.10 -10.88
CA ILE A 214 -8.89 -2.08 -11.13
C ILE A 214 -10.24 -1.57 -10.64
N MET A 215 -10.35 -1.12 -9.38
CA MET A 215 -11.60 -0.63 -8.80
C MET A 215 -12.17 0.58 -9.54
N ARG A 216 -11.30 1.49 -10.00
CA ARG A 216 -11.69 2.58 -10.90
C ARG A 216 -12.25 2.05 -12.21
N GLY A 217 -11.58 1.08 -12.80
CA GLY A 217 -12.04 0.47 -14.03
C GLY A 217 -13.40 -0.23 -13.89
N LYS A 218 -13.64 -0.91 -12.75
CA LYS A 218 -14.93 -1.53 -12.39
C LYS A 218 -16.07 -0.54 -12.19
N ASP A 219 -15.78 0.65 -11.71
CA ASP A 219 -16.76 1.73 -11.53
C ASP A 219 -17.43 2.16 -12.85
N ARG A 220 -16.74 1.99 -13.99
CA ARG A 220 -17.30 2.24 -15.32
C ARG A 220 -18.54 1.41 -15.62
N THR A 221 -18.60 0.20 -15.08
CA THR A 221 -19.63 -0.79 -15.39
C THR A 221 -20.53 -1.08 -14.20
N ASN A 222 -20.61 -0.15 -13.25
CA ASN A 222 -21.37 -0.32 -12.01
C ASN A 222 -21.01 -1.62 -11.27
N SER A 223 -19.71 -1.92 -11.17
CA SER A 223 -19.20 -3.18 -10.60
C SER A 223 -18.11 -2.97 -9.53
N ALA A 224 -17.88 -1.73 -9.11
CA ALA A 224 -17.02 -1.44 -7.97
C ALA A 224 -17.75 -1.92 -6.71
N PHE A 225 -17.15 -2.84 -5.96
CA PHE A 225 -17.80 -3.46 -4.81
C PHE A 225 -17.32 -2.85 -3.49
N PHE A 226 -18.15 -2.96 -2.46
CA PHE A 226 -17.82 -2.61 -1.09
C PHE A 226 -16.72 -3.55 -0.56
N CYS A 227 -15.68 -2.98 0.04
CA CYS A 227 -14.50 -3.70 0.54
C CYS A 227 -14.47 -3.75 2.09
N GLY A 228 -15.61 -3.60 2.75
CA GLY A 228 -15.77 -3.77 4.19
C GLY A 228 -15.39 -2.55 5.03
N SER A 229 -14.58 -1.63 4.49
CA SER A 229 -14.13 -0.42 5.17
C SER A 229 -13.87 0.69 4.16
N CYS A 230 -13.75 1.93 4.64
CA CYS A 230 -13.52 3.14 3.84
C CYS A 230 -14.62 3.36 2.80
N ALA A 231 -15.87 3.18 3.22
CA ALA A 231 -17.04 3.41 2.37
C ALA A 231 -18.15 4.11 3.14
N VAL A 232 -18.97 4.86 2.40
CA VAL A 232 -20.26 5.35 2.87
C VAL A 232 -21.35 4.55 2.16
N VAL A 233 -22.36 4.11 2.91
CA VAL A 233 -23.46 3.29 2.43
C VAL A 233 -24.79 3.97 2.76
N ARG A 234 -25.73 3.98 1.81
CA ARG A 234 -27.10 4.46 2.01
C ARG A 234 -27.87 3.43 2.81
N ARG A 235 -28.44 3.84 3.95
CA ARG A 235 -29.23 2.96 4.83
C ARG A 235 -30.37 2.27 4.09
N LYS A 236 -31.18 3.03 3.35
CA LYS A 236 -32.31 2.50 2.55
C LYS A 236 -31.91 1.34 1.63
N ALA A 237 -30.70 1.40 1.05
CA ALA A 237 -30.21 0.33 0.19
C ALA A 237 -29.87 -0.94 0.97
N LEU A 238 -29.30 -0.81 2.17
CA LEU A 238 -29.07 -1.94 3.07
C LEU A 238 -30.40 -2.54 3.53
N GLU A 239 -31.35 -1.72 3.97
CA GLU A 239 -32.67 -2.17 4.42
C GLU A 239 -33.40 -2.94 3.31
N ASP A 240 -33.31 -2.47 2.07
CA ASP A 240 -33.89 -3.17 0.91
C ASP A 240 -33.35 -4.60 0.77
N ILE A 241 -32.05 -4.85 1.02
CA ILE A 241 -31.49 -6.22 0.98
C ILE A 241 -31.52 -6.97 2.32
N GLY A 242 -32.17 -6.41 3.36
CA GLY A 242 -32.27 -7.01 4.69
C GLY A 242 -31.05 -6.81 5.59
N GLY A 243 -30.26 -5.75 5.34
CA GLY A 243 -29.05 -5.40 6.07
C GLY A 243 -27.76 -5.85 5.38
N PHE A 244 -26.63 -5.76 6.09
CA PHE A 244 -25.36 -6.33 5.65
C PHE A 244 -25.49 -7.85 5.52
N ALA A 245 -24.99 -8.41 4.42
CA ALA A 245 -25.17 -9.82 4.10
C ALA A 245 -24.43 -10.74 5.08
N THR A 246 -25.10 -11.79 5.56
CA THR A 246 -24.53 -12.74 6.53
C THR A 246 -24.29 -14.13 5.91
N GLY A 247 -23.46 -14.92 6.60
CA GLY A 247 -23.18 -16.32 6.25
C GLY A 247 -21.98 -16.55 5.34
N THR A 248 -21.16 -15.52 5.13
CA THR A 248 -19.83 -15.63 4.51
C THR A 248 -18.82 -14.80 5.31
N VAL A 249 -17.53 -15.15 5.24
CA VAL A 249 -16.45 -14.41 5.92
C VAL A 249 -16.18 -13.04 5.28
N THR A 250 -16.53 -12.87 4.00
CA THR A 250 -16.43 -11.61 3.25
C THR A 250 -17.83 -11.04 3.03
N GLU A 251 -18.41 -10.47 4.10
CA GLU A 251 -19.74 -9.88 4.10
C GLU A 251 -19.89 -8.73 3.10
N ASP A 252 -18.78 -8.04 2.84
CA ASP A 252 -18.66 -6.87 1.99
C ASP A 252 -18.90 -7.18 0.51
N LEU A 253 -18.20 -8.18 -0.01
CA LEU A 253 -18.38 -8.69 -1.37
C LEU A 253 -19.78 -9.29 -1.54
N HIS A 254 -20.28 -10.00 -0.52
CA HIS A 254 -21.62 -10.57 -0.50
C HIS A 254 -22.70 -9.49 -0.56
N THR A 255 -22.59 -8.47 0.29
CA THR A 255 -23.50 -7.30 0.33
C THR A 255 -23.53 -6.60 -1.03
N SER A 256 -22.37 -6.42 -1.65
CA SER A 256 -22.26 -5.76 -2.97
C SER A 256 -23.02 -6.48 -4.07
N ILE A 257 -22.92 -7.81 -4.13
CA ILE A 257 -23.63 -8.63 -5.12
C ILE A 257 -25.14 -8.49 -4.92
N ARG A 258 -25.62 -8.54 -3.68
CA ARG A 258 -27.06 -8.39 -3.38
C ARG A 258 -27.60 -7.02 -3.77
N LEU A 259 -26.87 -5.95 -3.45
CA LEU A 259 -27.23 -4.58 -3.83
C LEU A 259 -27.29 -4.44 -5.36
N HIS A 260 -26.23 -4.85 -6.07
CA HIS A 260 -26.19 -4.79 -7.53
C HIS A 260 -27.25 -5.67 -8.20
N ALA A 261 -27.55 -6.84 -7.64
CA ALA A 261 -28.62 -7.72 -8.14
C ALA A 261 -30.02 -7.10 -7.99
N LYS A 262 -30.22 -6.21 -7.00
CA LYS A 262 -31.42 -5.40 -6.85
C LYS A 262 -31.44 -4.12 -7.70
N GLY A 263 -30.42 -3.90 -8.54
CA GLY A 263 -30.34 -2.74 -9.42
C GLY A 263 -29.69 -1.50 -8.82
N TRP A 264 -29.26 -1.55 -7.55
CA TRP A 264 -28.53 -0.43 -6.95
C TRP A 264 -27.19 -0.17 -7.64
N LYS A 265 -26.76 1.08 -7.61
CA LYS A 265 -25.49 1.54 -8.13
C LYS A 265 -24.42 1.66 -7.05
N SER A 266 -23.17 1.55 -7.48
CA SER A 266 -21.97 1.81 -6.69
C SER A 266 -21.15 2.93 -7.34
N VAL A 267 -20.44 3.68 -6.52
CA VAL A 267 -19.45 4.67 -6.95
C VAL A 267 -18.09 4.35 -6.34
N TYR A 268 -17.03 4.52 -7.12
CA TYR A 268 -15.66 4.48 -6.61
C TYR A 268 -15.00 5.85 -6.63
N TYR A 269 -14.63 6.38 -5.47
CA TYR A 269 -13.89 7.62 -5.33
C TYR A 269 -12.38 7.33 -5.23
N PRO A 270 -11.53 7.74 -6.20
CA PRO A 270 -10.19 7.17 -6.38
C PRO A 270 -9.08 7.70 -5.46
N HIS A 271 -9.42 8.53 -4.47
CA HIS A 271 -8.44 9.12 -3.53
C HIS A 271 -8.58 8.51 -2.14
N VAL A 272 -7.44 8.29 -1.47
CA VAL A 272 -7.40 7.71 -0.13
C VAL A 272 -7.92 8.73 0.87
N LEU A 273 -8.97 8.35 1.60
CA LEU A 273 -9.59 9.17 2.64
C LEU A 273 -9.48 8.55 4.03
N ALA A 274 -8.90 7.35 4.16
CA ALA A 274 -8.60 6.73 5.46
C ALA A 274 -7.38 5.83 5.32
N TYR A 275 -6.58 5.72 6.39
CA TYR A 275 -5.36 4.91 6.41
C TYR A 275 -5.43 3.85 7.49
N GLY A 276 -5.28 2.59 7.07
CA GLY A 276 -5.29 1.40 7.91
C GLY A 276 -3.92 0.96 8.43
N VAL A 277 -3.90 -0.16 9.15
CA VAL A 277 -2.68 -0.92 9.47
C VAL A 277 -2.56 -2.12 8.56
N ALA A 278 -1.46 -2.21 7.83
CA ALA A 278 -1.13 -3.38 7.03
C ALA A 278 -0.47 -4.46 7.88
N PRO A 279 -0.58 -5.75 7.51
CA PRO A 279 0.11 -6.83 8.21
C PRO A 279 1.62 -6.58 8.32
N ALA A 280 2.13 -6.60 9.55
CA ALA A 280 3.54 -6.36 9.84
C ALA A 280 4.41 -7.48 9.25
N ASP A 281 4.12 -8.76 9.52
CA ASP A 281 4.93 -9.91 9.08
C ASP A 281 4.17 -10.86 8.12
N LEU A 282 4.86 -11.91 7.66
CA LEU A 282 4.37 -12.91 6.72
C LEU A 282 3.14 -13.69 7.23
N ALA A 283 3.12 -14.10 8.49
CA ALA A 283 2.03 -14.89 9.07
C ALA A 283 0.67 -14.15 8.99
N PRO A 284 0.52 -12.93 9.57
CA PRO A 284 -0.73 -12.18 9.46
C PRO A 284 -1.04 -11.80 8.00
N PHE A 285 -0.02 -11.57 7.16
CA PHE A 285 -0.21 -11.36 5.73
C PHE A 285 -0.90 -12.57 5.08
N LYS A 286 -0.35 -13.78 5.24
CA LYS A 286 -0.91 -15.02 4.67
C LYS A 286 -2.30 -15.33 5.22
N ASN A 287 -2.53 -15.14 6.52
CA ASN A 287 -3.83 -15.37 7.15
C ASN A 287 -4.90 -14.44 6.58
N GLN A 288 -4.59 -13.14 6.41
CA GLN A 288 -5.52 -12.19 5.80
C GLN A 288 -5.89 -12.59 4.36
N ARG A 289 -4.91 -12.97 3.53
CA ARG A 289 -5.17 -13.38 2.13
C ARG A 289 -5.91 -14.71 2.04
N GLY A 290 -5.66 -15.62 2.98
CA GLY A 290 -6.41 -16.87 3.12
C GLY A 290 -7.89 -16.61 3.43
N ARG A 291 -8.20 -15.73 4.39
CA ARG A 291 -9.58 -15.35 4.71
C ARG A 291 -10.30 -14.71 3.53
N TRP A 292 -9.63 -13.83 2.78
CA TRP A 292 -10.21 -13.25 1.57
C TRP A 292 -10.53 -14.30 0.51
N GLY A 293 -9.64 -15.27 0.31
CA GLY A 293 -9.86 -16.39 -0.62
C GLY A 293 -10.99 -17.31 -0.20
N GLU A 294 -10.98 -17.75 1.05
CA GLU A 294 -12.05 -18.58 1.61
C GLU A 294 -13.40 -17.87 1.55
N GLY A 295 -13.47 -16.59 1.91
CA GLY A 295 -14.68 -15.79 1.83
C GLY A 295 -15.19 -15.63 0.39
N ALA A 296 -14.31 -15.28 -0.55
CA ALA A 296 -14.69 -15.15 -1.95
C ALA A 296 -15.26 -16.47 -2.52
N MET A 297 -14.69 -17.61 -2.14
CA MET A 297 -15.21 -18.92 -2.53
C MET A 297 -16.56 -19.25 -1.87
N GLN A 298 -16.80 -18.85 -0.63
CA GLN A 298 -18.11 -18.98 0.01
C GLN A 298 -19.17 -18.13 -0.70
N VAL A 299 -18.81 -16.89 -1.07
CA VAL A 299 -19.69 -16.02 -1.86
C VAL A 299 -19.96 -16.64 -3.22
N PHE A 300 -18.96 -17.19 -3.90
CA PHE A 300 -19.16 -17.89 -5.18
C PHE A 300 -20.10 -19.10 -5.02
N ALA A 301 -19.98 -19.88 -3.94
CA ALA A 301 -20.86 -21.00 -3.66
C ALA A 301 -22.32 -20.56 -3.43
N LYS A 302 -22.50 -19.45 -2.70
CA LYS A 302 -23.81 -18.99 -2.23
C LYS A 302 -24.55 -18.10 -3.23
N GLU A 303 -23.83 -17.23 -3.92
CA GLU A 303 -24.36 -16.15 -4.77
C GLU A 303 -23.66 -16.14 -6.13
N ASN A 304 -23.36 -17.32 -6.69
CA ASN A 304 -22.61 -17.52 -7.93
C ASN A 304 -22.84 -16.38 -8.93
N PRO A 305 -21.89 -15.43 -9.08
CA PRO A 305 -22.15 -14.18 -9.79
C PRO A 305 -22.45 -14.40 -11.26
N LEU A 306 -22.07 -15.55 -11.83
CA LEU A 306 -22.40 -15.90 -13.21
C LEU A 306 -23.88 -16.23 -13.39
N LEU A 307 -24.59 -16.65 -12.34
CA LEU A 307 -25.98 -17.13 -12.38
C LEU A 307 -26.96 -16.27 -11.58
N THR A 308 -26.50 -15.46 -10.62
CA THR A 308 -27.35 -14.59 -9.78
C THR A 308 -28.22 -13.67 -10.63
N ARG A 309 -29.56 -13.74 -10.49
CA ARG A 309 -30.50 -12.91 -11.26
C ARG A 309 -30.32 -11.41 -10.90
N GLY A 310 -30.63 -10.53 -11.85
CA GLY A 310 -30.54 -9.07 -11.67
C GLY A 310 -29.15 -8.46 -11.95
N LEU A 311 -28.07 -9.24 -11.92
CA LEU A 311 -26.76 -8.77 -12.35
C LEU A 311 -26.69 -8.62 -13.89
N THR A 312 -26.15 -7.48 -14.33
CA THR A 312 -25.82 -7.21 -15.74
C THR A 312 -24.59 -8.01 -16.17
N LEU A 313 -24.45 -8.32 -17.47
CA LEU A 313 -23.29 -9.06 -17.98
C LEU A 313 -21.94 -8.42 -17.59
N PRO A 314 -21.74 -7.08 -17.68
CA PRO A 314 -20.53 -6.44 -17.17
C PRO A 314 -20.25 -6.71 -15.69
N GLN A 315 -21.28 -6.70 -14.83
CA GLN A 315 -21.12 -7.01 -13.41
C GLN A 315 -20.70 -8.48 -13.22
N ARG A 316 -21.32 -9.41 -13.93
CA ARG A 316 -20.96 -10.85 -13.87
C ARG A 316 -19.49 -11.07 -14.20
N ILE A 317 -19.02 -10.48 -15.31
CA ILE A 317 -17.61 -10.58 -15.74
C ILE A 317 -16.68 -10.02 -14.66
N ASN A 318 -17.00 -8.84 -14.10
CA ASN A 318 -16.16 -8.21 -13.08
C ASN A 318 -16.10 -8.99 -11.76
N TYR A 319 -17.25 -9.49 -11.27
CA TYR A 319 -17.30 -10.30 -10.06
C TYR A 319 -16.58 -11.63 -10.27
N PHE A 320 -16.82 -12.29 -11.40
CA PHE A 320 -16.12 -13.52 -11.76
C PHE A 320 -14.61 -13.31 -11.84
N ALA A 321 -14.14 -12.24 -12.49
CA ALA A 321 -12.71 -11.91 -12.58
C ALA A 321 -12.06 -11.74 -11.19
N SER A 322 -12.76 -11.11 -10.24
CA SER A 322 -12.26 -10.98 -8.87
C SER A 322 -12.18 -12.33 -8.15
N MET A 323 -13.21 -13.17 -8.27
CA MET A 323 -13.25 -14.48 -7.61
C MET A 323 -12.35 -15.51 -8.29
N SER A 324 -12.12 -15.43 -9.60
CA SER A 324 -11.26 -16.36 -10.33
C SER A 324 -9.78 -16.18 -9.98
N THR A 325 -9.37 -15.00 -9.47
CA THR A 325 -7.97 -14.70 -9.08
C THR A 325 -7.35 -15.76 -8.15
N TYR A 326 -8.15 -16.47 -7.35
CA TYR A 326 -7.62 -17.52 -6.47
C TYR A 326 -7.16 -18.79 -7.24
N LEU A 327 -7.56 -18.96 -8.50
CA LEU A 327 -7.02 -19.98 -9.41
C LEU A 327 -5.54 -19.73 -9.76
N ASP A 328 -5.07 -18.47 -9.65
CA ASP A 328 -3.66 -18.11 -9.87
C ASP A 328 -2.72 -18.98 -9.02
N GLY A 329 -3.16 -19.40 -7.83
CA GLY A 329 -2.35 -20.26 -6.96
C GLY A 329 -1.91 -21.56 -7.65
N PHE A 330 -2.84 -22.23 -8.33
CA PHE A 330 -2.56 -23.46 -9.07
C PHE A 330 -1.73 -23.19 -10.32
N GLN A 331 -2.08 -22.15 -11.07
CA GLN A 331 -1.34 -21.74 -12.26
C GLN A 331 0.14 -21.49 -11.93
N LYS A 332 0.41 -20.73 -10.85
CA LYS A 332 1.77 -20.42 -10.41
C LYS A 332 2.51 -21.67 -9.93
N ALA A 333 1.86 -22.57 -9.20
CA ALA A 333 2.48 -23.84 -8.81
C ALA A 333 2.92 -24.67 -10.03
N ILE A 334 2.09 -24.71 -11.09
CA ILE A 334 2.41 -25.39 -12.34
C ILE A 334 3.62 -24.73 -13.01
N PHE A 335 3.63 -23.40 -13.16
CA PHE A 335 4.77 -22.69 -13.78
C PHE A 335 6.07 -22.77 -12.96
N TYR A 336 5.99 -22.82 -11.63
CA TYR A 336 7.17 -22.96 -10.78
C TYR A 336 7.79 -24.36 -10.86
N THR A 337 6.96 -25.39 -11.06
CA THR A 337 7.41 -26.79 -11.02
C THR A 337 7.70 -27.38 -12.40
N ALA A 338 7.04 -26.91 -13.47
CA ALA A 338 7.18 -27.46 -14.81
C ALA A 338 8.65 -27.51 -15.33
N PRO A 339 9.47 -26.45 -15.21
CA PRO A 339 10.87 -26.53 -15.64
C PRO A 339 11.67 -27.57 -14.86
N VAL A 340 11.41 -27.73 -13.56
CA VAL A 340 12.10 -28.72 -12.71
C VAL A 340 11.73 -30.14 -13.13
N VAL A 341 10.45 -30.40 -13.40
CA VAL A 341 9.98 -31.70 -13.89
C VAL A 341 10.66 -32.05 -15.21
N VAL A 342 10.74 -31.10 -16.16
CA VAL A 342 11.45 -31.30 -17.43
C VAL A 342 12.91 -31.64 -17.20
N LEU A 343 13.62 -30.86 -16.37
CA LEU A 343 15.05 -31.05 -16.15
C LEU A 343 15.37 -32.39 -15.49
N LEU A 344 14.56 -32.83 -14.53
CA LEU A 344 14.81 -34.08 -13.78
C LEU A 344 14.33 -35.34 -14.50
N THR A 345 13.26 -35.25 -15.31
CA THR A 345 12.66 -36.43 -15.96
C THR A 345 12.96 -36.55 -17.45
N GLY A 346 13.40 -35.47 -18.09
CA GLY A 346 13.54 -35.37 -19.54
C GLY A 346 12.21 -35.36 -20.32
N LYS A 347 11.06 -35.50 -19.64
CA LYS A 347 9.74 -35.50 -20.30
C LYS A 347 9.33 -34.08 -20.66
N LEU A 348 9.09 -33.83 -21.95
CA LEU A 348 8.68 -32.53 -22.46
C LEU A 348 7.15 -32.42 -22.53
N PRO A 349 6.54 -31.28 -22.13
CA PRO A 349 5.10 -31.04 -22.32
C PRO A 349 4.77 -30.45 -23.70
N ILE A 350 5.80 -30.23 -24.53
CA ILE A 350 5.70 -29.62 -25.85
C ILE A 350 6.46 -30.51 -26.84
N SER A 351 5.82 -30.88 -27.95
CA SER A 351 6.37 -31.82 -28.95
C SER A 351 7.17 -31.17 -30.07
N VAL A 352 7.12 -29.84 -30.21
CA VAL A 352 7.83 -29.11 -31.28
C VAL A 352 9.26 -28.70 -30.90
N SER A 353 10.07 -28.45 -31.92
CA SER A 353 11.45 -27.98 -31.73
C SER A 353 11.51 -26.56 -31.16
N LEU A 354 12.64 -26.21 -30.52
CA LEU A 354 12.85 -24.85 -30.00
C LEU A 354 12.80 -23.79 -31.12
N LYS A 355 13.25 -24.14 -32.34
CA LYS A 355 13.26 -23.25 -33.50
C LYS A 355 11.85 -22.90 -33.97
N GLU A 356 10.90 -23.82 -33.82
CA GLU A 356 9.47 -23.58 -34.10
C GLU A 356 8.79 -22.85 -32.94
N PHE A 357 9.16 -23.17 -31.69
CA PHE A 357 8.54 -22.60 -30.51
C PHE A 357 8.87 -21.12 -30.27
N LEU A 358 10.16 -20.74 -30.33
CA LEU A 358 10.59 -19.39 -29.97
C LEU A 358 9.96 -18.26 -30.80
N PRO A 359 9.81 -18.38 -32.14
CA PRO A 359 9.18 -17.33 -32.95
C PRO A 359 7.73 -17.05 -32.59
N VAL A 360 6.99 -18.03 -32.05
CA VAL A 360 5.61 -17.85 -31.61
C VAL A 360 5.56 -17.38 -30.14
N PHE A 361 6.40 -17.98 -29.29
CA PHE A 361 6.41 -17.71 -27.85
C PHE A 361 6.98 -16.33 -27.49
N LEU A 362 8.08 -15.90 -28.11
CA LEU A 362 8.76 -14.64 -27.74
C LEU A 362 7.88 -13.40 -27.97
N PRO A 363 7.18 -13.24 -29.12
CA PRO A 363 6.23 -12.14 -29.30
C PRO A 363 5.08 -12.19 -28.29
N HIS A 364 4.54 -13.39 -28.02
CA HIS A 364 3.47 -13.59 -27.04
C HIS A 364 3.88 -13.08 -25.64
N ILE A 365 5.00 -13.57 -25.11
CA ILE A 365 5.42 -13.22 -23.75
C ILE A 365 5.83 -11.74 -23.65
N PHE A 366 6.53 -11.21 -24.66
CA PHE A 366 6.96 -9.82 -24.69
C PHE A 366 5.76 -8.86 -24.71
N LEU A 367 4.82 -9.07 -25.62
CA LEU A 367 3.63 -8.23 -25.74
C LEU A 367 2.72 -8.36 -24.52
N SER A 368 2.59 -9.55 -23.93
CA SER A 368 1.80 -9.76 -22.71
C SER A 368 2.37 -8.98 -21.52
N VAL A 369 3.69 -9.05 -21.29
CA VAL A 369 4.35 -8.29 -20.22
C VAL A 369 4.28 -6.79 -20.47
N TRP A 370 4.50 -6.34 -21.71
CA TRP A 370 4.44 -4.92 -22.04
C TRP A 370 3.03 -4.36 -21.89
N ALA A 371 2.02 -5.05 -22.43
CA ALA A 371 0.62 -4.66 -22.29
C ALA A 371 0.19 -4.60 -20.81
N PHE A 372 0.63 -5.58 -20.00
CA PHE A 372 0.37 -5.58 -18.56
C PHE A 372 0.98 -4.36 -17.85
N GLU A 373 2.26 -4.06 -18.06
CA GLU A 373 2.96 -2.92 -17.44
C GLU A 373 2.32 -1.58 -17.84
N GLU A 374 1.92 -1.44 -19.10
CA GLU A 374 1.22 -0.26 -19.60
C GLU A 374 -0.19 -0.11 -19.03
N ALA A 375 -0.97 -1.19 -19.04
CA ALA A 375 -2.34 -1.21 -18.53
C ALA A 375 -2.40 -0.99 -17.01
N SER A 376 -1.34 -1.39 -16.30
CA SER A 376 -1.16 -1.19 -14.86
C SER A 376 -0.83 0.26 -14.48
N ARG A 377 -0.52 1.14 -15.45
CA ARG A 377 -0.35 2.59 -15.27
C ARG A 377 0.64 2.95 -14.14
N GLY A 378 1.69 2.15 -13.97
CA GLY A 378 2.73 2.38 -12.97
C GLY A 378 2.41 1.93 -11.54
N TYR A 379 1.21 1.40 -11.28
CA TYR A 379 0.81 0.85 -9.97
C TYR A 379 1.02 -0.67 -9.87
N GLY A 380 0.97 -1.38 -11.01
CA GLY A 380 1.37 -2.79 -11.13
C GLY A 380 2.77 -2.89 -11.70
N ARG A 381 3.63 -3.69 -11.07
CA ARG A 381 5.00 -3.98 -11.54
C ARG A 381 5.19 -5.48 -11.54
N MET A 382 5.45 -6.06 -12.72
CA MET A 382 5.46 -7.51 -12.92
C MET A 382 6.43 -8.20 -11.95
N ALA A 383 7.66 -7.69 -11.84
CA ALA A 383 8.67 -8.27 -10.95
C ALA A 383 8.26 -8.26 -9.47
N LEU A 384 7.64 -7.17 -8.99
CA LEU A 384 7.16 -7.10 -7.61
C LEU A 384 5.97 -8.03 -7.42
N LEU A 385 5.00 -8.00 -8.34
CA LEU A 385 3.81 -8.85 -8.29
C LEU A 385 4.16 -10.34 -8.33
N GLU A 386 5.17 -10.75 -9.12
CA GLU A 386 5.63 -12.14 -9.14
C GLU A 386 6.28 -12.57 -7.82
N GLN A 387 7.01 -11.67 -7.15
CA GLN A 387 7.50 -11.94 -5.79
C GLN A 387 6.34 -12.14 -4.80
N TYR A 388 5.26 -11.35 -4.91
CA TYR A 388 4.06 -11.54 -4.09
C TYR A 388 3.25 -12.78 -4.47
N ASN A 389 3.20 -13.13 -5.75
CA ASN A 389 2.62 -14.39 -6.22
C ASN A 389 3.37 -15.58 -5.60
N MET A 390 4.70 -15.55 -5.52
CA MET A 390 5.49 -16.54 -4.79
C MET A 390 5.11 -16.60 -3.29
N ALA A 391 4.85 -15.45 -2.66
CA ALA A 391 4.43 -15.43 -1.25
C ALA A 391 3.03 -16.04 -1.03
N ARG A 392 2.09 -15.84 -1.97
CA ARG A 392 0.66 -16.17 -1.79
C ARG A 392 0.14 -17.40 -2.54
N PHE A 393 0.86 -17.96 -3.52
CA PHE A 393 0.33 -19.01 -4.41
C PHE A 393 -0.27 -20.18 -3.64
N PHE A 394 0.44 -20.69 -2.63
CA PHE A 394 -0.04 -21.82 -1.83
C PHE A 394 -1.25 -21.46 -0.96
N THR A 395 -1.31 -20.23 -0.45
CA THR A 395 -2.47 -19.73 0.29
C THR A 395 -3.71 -19.67 -0.62
N PHE A 396 -3.54 -19.23 -1.86
CA PHE A 396 -4.62 -19.20 -2.86
C PHE A 396 -5.07 -20.61 -3.25
N MET A 397 -4.12 -21.54 -3.43
CA MET A 397 -4.45 -22.96 -3.65
C MET A 397 -5.30 -23.55 -2.50
N LYS A 398 -4.91 -23.30 -1.25
CA LYS A 398 -5.70 -23.77 -0.08
C LYS A 398 -7.10 -23.20 -0.07
N SER A 399 -7.25 -21.91 -0.39
CA SER A 399 -8.54 -21.22 -0.41
C SER A 399 -9.49 -21.89 -1.41
N LEU A 400 -9.00 -22.20 -2.62
CA LEU A 400 -9.78 -22.91 -3.63
C LEU A 400 -10.05 -24.38 -3.26
N LEU A 401 -9.10 -25.09 -2.64
CA LEU A 401 -9.35 -26.45 -2.16
C LEU A 401 -10.40 -26.49 -1.03
N GLY A 402 -10.47 -25.43 -0.21
CA GLY A 402 -11.50 -25.26 0.81
C GLY A 402 -12.91 -25.23 0.23
N PHE A 403 -13.09 -24.58 -0.94
CA PHE A 403 -14.34 -24.58 -1.71
C PHE A 403 -14.75 -26.00 -2.11
N ILE A 404 -13.84 -26.76 -2.71
CA ILE A 404 -14.11 -28.12 -3.21
C ILE A 404 -14.47 -29.07 -2.06
N ARG A 405 -13.88 -28.87 -0.87
CA ARG A 405 -14.11 -29.71 0.31
C ARG A 405 -15.36 -29.34 1.11
N LEU A 406 -16.13 -28.31 0.71
CA LEU A 406 -17.32 -27.81 1.42
C LEU A 406 -17.13 -27.66 2.94
N LYS A 407 -15.90 -27.41 3.41
CA LYS A 407 -15.62 -27.35 4.84
C LYS A 407 -16.34 -26.16 5.45
N ARG A 408 -17.08 -26.38 6.54
CA ARG A 408 -17.54 -25.30 7.41
C ARG A 408 -16.30 -24.55 7.93
N PRO A 409 -16.09 -23.29 7.55
CA PRO A 409 -14.92 -22.55 7.99
C PRO A 409 -15.05 -22.17 9.46
N ARG A 410 -13.93 -22.20 10.19
CA ARG A 410 -13.84 -21.57 11.51
C ARG A 410 -13.30 -20.16 11.31
N PHE A 411 -14.04 -19.15 11.78
CA PHE A 411 -13.56 -17.77 11.81
C PHE A 411 -12.41 -17.69 12.82
N MET A 412 -11.16 -17.65 12.33
CA MET A 412 -10.01 -17.28 13.16
C MET A 412 -9.79 -15.79 13.01
N VAL A 413 -9.85 -15.08 14.14
CA VAL A 413 -9.54 -13.66 14.20
C VAL A 413 -8.10 -13.47 13.76
N THR A 414 -7.85 -12.50 12.86
CA THR A 414 -6.48 -12.11 12.58
C THR A 414 -5.99 -11.33 13.78
N GLU A 415 -5.10 -11.92 14.56
CA GLU A 415 -4.41 -11.22 15.64
C GLU A 415 -3.71 -10.00 15.03
N LYS A 416 -4.21 -8.82 15.39
CA LYS A 416 -3.62 -7.53 15.03
C LYS A 416 -2.43 -7.17 15.91
N ASP A 417 -2.32 -7.85 17.06
CA ASP A 417 -1.15 -7.88 17.93
C ASP A 417 -0.52 -9.28 17.86
N ASN A 418 0.69 -9.42 17.29
CA ASN A 418 1.51 -10.55 17.72
C ASN A 418 3.02 -10.43 17.52
N ASP A 419 3.74 -10.93 18.55
CA ASP A 419 5.19 -11.14 18.68
C ASP A 419 5.69 -12.37 17.88
N ASN A 420 4.84 -12.96 17.03
CA ASN A 420 5.15 -14.20 16.33
C ASN A 420 6.07 -13.95 15.13
N ARG A 421 7.35 -14.28 15.34
CA ARG A 421 8.36 -14.37 14.28
C ARG A 421 7.91 -15.40 13.24
N SER A 422 7.88 -15.00 11.97
CA SER A 422 7.66 -15.91 10.85
C SER A 422 8.49 -17.21 10.98
N SER A 423 7.79 -18.35 11.01
CA SER A 423 8.43 -19.66 11.09
C SER A 423 8.84 -20.15 9.70
N ILE A 424 9.97 -20.85 9.60
CA ILE A 424 10.37 -21.57 8.37
C ILE A 424 9.22 -22.49 7.87
N LYS A 425 8.40 -23.02 8.79
CA LYS A 425 7.22 -23.85 8.46
C LYS A 425 6.21 -23.11 7.58
N GLU A 426 6.01 -21.81 7.80
CA GLU A 426 5.05 -21.01 7.02
C GLU A 426 5.52 -20.76 5.59
N SER A 427 6.82 -20.90 5.34
CA SER A 427 7.44 -20.74 4.03
C SER A 427 7.78 -22.07 3.35
N LEU A 428 7.39 -23.22 3.92
CA LEU A 428 7.76 -24.54 3.40
C LEU A 428 7.46 -24.71 1.89
N PRO A 429 6.26 -24.38 1.35
CA PRO A 429 6.00 -24.50 -0.08
C PRO A 429 6.95 -23.67 -0.95
N GLN A 430 7.28 -22.45 -0.50
CA GLN A 430 8.21 -21.57 -1.20
C GLN A 430 9.65 -22.10 -1.13
N THR A 431 10.05 -22.65 0.02
CA THR A 431 11.36 -23.30 0.20
C THR A 431 11.48 -24.54 -0.68
N LEU A 432 10.41 -25.33 -0.85
CA LEU A 432 10.39 -26.46 -1.78
C LEU A 432 10.57 -26.02 -3.23
N VAL A 433 9.95 -24.92 -3.65
CA VAL A 433 10.18 -24.33 -4.98
C VAL A 433 11.63 -23.88 -5.12
N LEU A 434 12.20 -23.22 -4.10
CA LEU A 434 13.59 -22.78 -4.09
C LEU A 434 14.56 -23.96 -4.24
N VAL A 435 14.45 -24.97 -3.38
CA VAL A 435 15.33 -26.16 -3.39
C VAL A 435 15.13 -26.95 -4.68
N GLY A 436 13.89 -27.20 -5.07
CA GLY A 436 13.58 -27.92 -6.32
C GLY A 436 14.13 -27.21 -7.55
N SER A 437 14.03 -25.88 -7.62
CA SER A 437 14.61 -25.10 -8.71
C SER A 437 16.13 -25.13 -8.69
N ALA A 438 16.77 -25.06 -7.51
CA ALA A 438 18.23 -25.14 -7.38
C ALA A 438 18.75 -26.53 -7.82
N VAL A 439 18.10 -27.61 -7.38
CA VAL A 439 18.43 -28.98 -7.79
C VAL A 439 18.22 -29.16 -9.29
N GLY A 440 17.09 -28.69 -9.82
CA GLY A 440 16.77 -28.74 -11.25
C GLY A 440 17.82 -28.01 -12.09
N VAL A 441 18.22 -26.79 -11.70
CA VAL A 441 19.27 -26.02 -12.39
C VAL A 441 20.61 -26.75 -12.33
N GLY A 442 21.02 -27.23 -11.16
CA GLY A 442 22.29 -27.95 -10.99
C GLY A 442 22.36 -29.22 -11.83
N TYR A 443 21.30 -30.03 -11.82
CA TYR A 443 21.19 -31.23 -12.65
C TYR A 443 21.11 -30.89 -14.15
N GLY A 444 20.32 -29.88 -14.51
CA GLY A 444 20.20 -29.43 -15.90
C GLY A 444 21.54 -28.98 -16.48
N LEU A 445 22.34 -28.23 -15.71
CA LEU A 445 23.68 -27.81 -16.10
C LEU A 445 24.64 -28.99 -16.26
N SER A 446 24.59 -29.98 -15.37
CA SER A 446 25.47 -31.17 -15.46
C SER A 446 25.13 -32.06 -16.66
N GLN A 447 23.87 -32.09 -17.08
CA GLN A 447 23.41 -32.87 -18.24
C GLN A 447 23.48 -32.12 -19.57
N LEU A 448 23.70 -30.80 -19.56
CA LEU A 448 23.55 -29.94 -20.74
C LEU A 448 24.40 -30.38 -21.95
N LEU A 449 25.59 -30.94 -21.70
CA LEU A 449 26.48 -31.44 -22.76
C LEU A 449 26.12 -32.86 -23.22
N ASN A 450 25.44 -33.62 -22.38
CA ASN A 450 25.14 -35.06 -22.57
C ASN A 450 23.78 -35.32 -23.23
N VAL A 451 22.91 -34.30 -23.31
CA VAL A 451 21.58 -34.42 -23.91
C VAL A 451 21.56 -34.00 -25.39
N PRO A 452 20.82 -34.72 -26.26
CA PRO A 452 20.72 -34.36 -27.67
C PRO A 452 19.98 -33.02 -27.89
N ASN A 453 18.96 -32.73 -27.08
CA ASN A 453 18.13 -31.52 -27.20
C ASN A 453 18.61 -30.37 -26.30
N ARG A 454 19.87 -29.96 -26.44
CA ARG A 454 20.54 -28.94 -25.60
C ARG A 454 19.76 -27.63 -25.47
N GLY A 455 19.15 -27.16 -26.55
CA GLY A 455 18.37 -25.91 -26.54
C GLY A 455 17.15 -25.96 -25.63
N VAL A 456 16.44 -27.09 -25.60
CA VAL A 456 15.24 -27.26 -24.75
C VAL A 456 15.63 -27.33 -23.27
N TYR A 457 16.73 -28.01 -22.96
CA TYR A 457 17.31 -28.01 -21.61
C TYR A 457 17.76 -26.61 -21.20
N ALA A 458 18.47 -25.88 -22.06
CA ALA A 458 18.87 -24.50 -21.80
C ALA A 458 17.68 -23.57 -21.50
N ALA A 459 16.59 -23.69 -22.26
CA ALA A 459 15.36 -22.93 -22.01
C ALA A 459 14.74 -23.24 -20.64
N ASN A 460 14.70 -24.52 -20.23
CA ASN A 460 14.18 -24.91 -18.92
C ASN A 460 15.13 -24.52 -17.77
N ILE A 461 16.45 -24.56 -17.97
CA ILE A 461 17.44 -24.03 -17.02
C ILE A 461 17.19 -22.53 -16.81
N PHE A 462 16.93 -21.77 -17.88
CA PHE A 462 16.59 -20.36 -17.78
C PHE A 462 15.33 -20.12 -16.92
N TRP A 463 14.23 -20.83 -17.20
CA TRP A 463 12.99 -20.68 -16.42
C TRP A 463 13.14 -21.14 -14.96
N ALA A 464 13.82 -22.27 -14.72
CA ALA A 464 14.13 -22.73 -13.37
C ALA A 464 15.02 -21.73 -12.62
N SER A 465 15.97 -21.09 -13.31
CA SER A 465 16.83 -20.03 -12.74
C SER A 465 16.03 -18.76 -12.41
N LEU A 466 15.06 -18.38 -13.24
CA LEU A 466 14.14 -17.28 -12.95
C LEU A 466 13.29 -17.58 -11.70
N ASN A 467 12.73 -18.79 -11.62
CA ASN A 467 11.95 -19.25 -10.46
C ASN A 467 12.80 -19.28 -9.19
N LEU A 468 14.03 -19.79 -9.28
CA LEU A 468 15.02 -19.77 -8.20
C LEU A 468 15.31 -18.34 -7.75
N GLY A 469 15.50 -17.41 -8.69
CA GLY A 469 15.70 -15.99 -8.40
C GLY A 469 14.53 -15.39 -7.63
N ILE A 470 13.30 -15.57 -8.12
CA ILE A 470 12.08 -15.06 -7.47
C ILE A 470 11.95 -15.65 -6.05
N ALA A 471 12.09 -16.97 -5.90
CA ALA A 471 12.03 -17.63 -4.59
C ALA A 471 13.12 -17.13 -3.64
N SER A 472 14.34 -16.92 -4.14
CA SER A 472 15.46 -16.36 -3.37
C SER A 472 15.17 -14.94 -2.90
N THR A 473 14.60 -14.08 -3.76
CA THR A 473 14.20 -12.74 -3.34
C THR A 473 13.09 -12.75 -2.29
N TYR A 474 12.15 -13.70 -2.37
CA TYR A 474 11.10 -13.91 -1.36
C TYR A 474 11.70 -14.30 0.00
N VAL A 475 12.64 -15.27 0.01
CA VAL A 475 13.32 -15.70 1.24
C VAL A 475 14.15 -14.56 1.82
N ALA A 476 14.93 -13.85 1.00
CA ALA A 476 15.71 -12.71 1.44
C ALA A 476 14.83 -11.60 2.03
N TRP A 477 13.69 -11.31 1.40
CA TRP A 477 12.75 -10.32 1.90
C TRP A 477 12.13 -10.72 3.25
N THR A 478 11.62 -11.95 3.34
CA THR A 478 10.96 -12.47 4.56
C THR A 478 11.93 -12.55 5.74
N THR A 479 13.21 -12.87 5.48
CA THR A 479 14.23 -12.98 6.54
C THR A 479 14.83 -11.63 6.95
N ARG A 480 14.89 -10.65 6.04
CA ARG A 480 15.43 -9.30 6.30
C ARG A 480 14.44 -8.38 6.98
N LYS A 481 13.16 -8.42 6.61
CA LYS A 481 12.15 -7.58 7.24
C LYS A 481 11.93 -8.04 8.68
N ARG A 482 12.44 -7.25 9.62
CA ARG A 482 12.19 -7.41 11.05
C ARG A 482 11.38 -6.21 11.52
N PHE A 483 10.30 -6.49 12.25
CA PHE A 483 9.46 -5.47 12.87
C PHE A 483 9.71 -5.48 14.38
N PRO A 484 10.79 -4.85 14.86
CA PRO A 484 11.14 -4.89 16.29
C PRO A 484 10.19 -4.05 17.16
N ARG A 485 9.32 -3.24 16.56
CA ARG A 485 8.43 -2.31 17.26
C ARG A 485 6.99 -2.72 16.99
N LYS A 486 6.17 -2.77 18.06
CA LYS A 486 4.73 -3.02 17.96
C LYS A 486 4.00 -1.86 17.30
N GLU A 487 4.47 -0.63 17.53
CA GLU A 487 3.86 0.57 16.96
C GLU A 487 4.73 1.23 15.89
N TYR A 488 4.05 1.76 14.86
CA TYR A 488 4.67 2.48 13.75
C TYR A 488 5.11 3.89 14.17
N ARG A 489 6.27 4.32 13.66
CA ARG A 489 6.76 5.71 13.84
C ARG A 489 6.71 6.43 12.51
N PHE A 490 6.08 7.60 12.49
CA PHE A 490 5.84 8.36 11.28
C PHE A 490 7.13 9.04 10.82
N PRO A 491 7.59 8.82 9.58
CA PRO A 491 8.68 9.57 9.00
C PRO A 491 8.31 11.05 8.96
N ALA A 492 9.07 11.87 9.68
CA ALA A 492 8.76 13.28 9.83
C ALA A 492 9.62 14.13 8.88
N ASN A 493 10.94 14.02 9.03
CA ASN A 493 11.93 14.93 8.43
C ASN A 493 11.47 16.39 8.56
N PHE A 494 11.17 16.80 9.79
CA PHE A 494 10.52 18.07 10.11
C PHE A 494 11.36 18.86 11.12
N PRO A 495 11.49 20.19 10.99
CA PRO A 495 12.29 20.97 11.93
C PRO A 495 11.61 21.05 13.30
N ALA A 496 12.42 20.94 14.35
CA ALA A 496 12.04 21.09 15.74
C ALA A 496 13.19 21.73 16.53
N MET A 497 12.94 22.03 17.80
CA MET A 497 13.95 22.58 18.70
C MET A 497 14.08 21.72 19.95
N VAL A 498 15.30 21.60 20.47
CA VAL A 498 15.56 21.01 21.79
C VAL A 498 16.10 22.09 22.69
N LYS A 499 15.47 22.30 23.85
CA LYS A 499 16.04 23.10 24.92
C LYS A 499 16.94 22.20 25.76
N SER A 500 18.23 22.48 25.70
CA SER A 500 19.27 21.87 26.54
C SER A 500 19.71 22.87 27.61
N TRP A 501 20.48 22.41 28.59
CA TRP A 501 21.09 23.24 29.63
C TRP A 501 22.03 24.33 29.07
N GLU A 502 22.57 24.15 27.85
CA GLU A 502 23.38 25.16 27.14
C GLU A 502 22.58 26.05 26.18
N GLY A 503 21.24 25.90 26.09
CA GLY A 503 20.38 26.70 25.23
C GLY A 503 19.58 25.91 24.19
N ASN A 504 18.98 26.63 23.24
CA ASN A 504 18.10 26.06 22.22
C ASN A 504 18.92 25.54 21.03
N VAL A 505 18.81 24.24 20.74
CA VAL A 505 19.51 23.55 19.66
C VAL A 505 18.52 23.19 18.55
N PRO A 506 18.77 23.57 17.28
CA PRO A 506 17.94 23.14 16.17
C PRO A 506 18.14 21.64 15.92
N VAL A 507 17.03 20.92 15.71
CA VAL A 507 17.06 19.49 15.40
C VAL A 507 16.12 19.18 14.25
N THR A 508 16.43 18.13 13.51
CA THR A 508 15.48 17.54 12.57
C THR A 508 14.80 16.38 13.28
N LEU A 509 13.48 16.47 13.42
CA LEU A 509 12.64 15.34 13.80
C LEU A 509 12.63 14.34 12.64
N GLU A 510 13.34 13.23 12.80
CA GLU A 510 13.47 12.18 11.78
C GLU A 510 12.23 11.29 11.77
N ASP A 511 11.77 10.87 12.96
CA ASP A 511 10.51 10.15 13.17
C ASP A 511 9.78 10.65 14.42
N LEU A 512 8.44 10.52 14.42
CA LEU A 512 7.58 10.89 15.54
C LEU A 512 6.57 9.77 15.85
N HIS A 513 6.31 9.59 17.15
CA HIS A 513 5.34 8.65 17.70
C HIS A 513 4.88 9.13 19.08
N GLY A 514 3.69 8.71 19.53
CA GLY A 514 3.13 9.09 20.82
C GLY A 514 4.00 8.76 22.04
N ARG A 515 4.94 7.82 21.95
CA ARG A 515 5.86 7.47 23.06
C ARG A 515 7.28 8.00 22.90
N GLY A 516 7.62 8.60 21.76
CA GLY A 516 8.96 9.14 21.55
C GLY A 516 9.26 9.53 20.11
N ALA A 517 10.46 10.05 19.92
CA ALA A 517 10.93 10.57 18.65
C ALA A 517 12.36 10.09 18.34
N ALA A 518 12.78 10.19 17.08
CA ALA A 518 14.19 10.20 16.70
C ALA A 518 14.53 11.60 16.17
N ILE A 519 15.65 12.14 16.63
CA ILE A 519 16.14 13.46 16.21
C ILE A 519 17.54 13.35 15.60
N ILE A 520 17.83 14.24 14.67
CA ILE A 520 19.16 14.47 14.11
C ILE A 520 19.63 15.86 14.55
N SER A 521 20.85 15.93 15.08
CA SER A 521 21.48 17.16 15.58
C SER A 521 22.97 17.20 15.24
N GLU A 522 23.55 18.39 15.10
CA GLU A 522 25.02 18.55 14.99
C GLU A 522 25.72 18.25 16.32
N ARG A 523 25.03 18.55 17.43
CA ARG A 523 25.50 18.23 18.78
C ARG A 523 25.12 16.80 19.15
N ARG A 524 26.04 16.10 19.81
CA ARG A 524 25.75 14.81 20.46
C ARG A 524 25.03 15.03 21.79
N PHE A 525 23.85 14.45 21.94
CA PHE A 525 23.21 14.25 23.24
C PHE A 525 23.63 12.89 23.80
N ASN A 526 23.95 12.78 25.08
CA ASN A 526 24.36 11.54 25.72
C ASN A 526 23.16 10.72 26.15
N SER A 527 23.35 9.39 26.22
CA SER A 527 22.32 8.52 26.78
C SER A 527 22.10 8.87 28.25
N GLY A 528 20.84 9.08 28.64
CA GLY A 528 20.49 9.53 29.98
C GLY A 528 20.11 10.99 30.07
N ASP A 529 20.51 11.83 29.10
CA ASP A 529 20.18 13.26 29.09
C ASP A 529 18.66 13.47 29.08
N GLU A 530 18.19 14.41 29.88
CA GLU A 530 16.81 14.91 29.82
C GLU A 530 16.74 16.13 28.92
N LEU A 531 15.80 16.10 27.99
CA LEU A 531 15.63 17.12 26.95
C LEU A 531 14.17 17.58 26.93
N LEU A 532 13.97 18.88 26.74
CA LEU A 532 12.68 19.44 26.40
C LEU A 532 12.61 19.64 24.89
N LEU A 533 11.86 18.77 24.21
CA LEU A 533 11.62 18.81 22.77
C LEU A 533 10.43 19.73 22.48
N THR A 534 10.66 20.80 21.74
CA THR A 534 9.62 21.70 21.23
C THR A 534 9.31 21.31 19.79
N ILE A 535 8.12 20.74 19.60
CA ILE A 535 7.61 20.34 18.29
C ILE A 535 6.61 21.41 17.83
N PRO A 536 6.73 21.95 16.59
CA PRO A 536 5.81 22.95 16.09
C PRO A 536 4.52 22.30 15.57
N PHE A 537 3.37 22.83 15.99
CA PHE A 537 2.04 22.43 15.56
C PHE A 537 1.28 23.66 15.05
N ASN A 538 1.45 24.01 13.77
CA ASN A 538 0.84 25.20 13.17
C ASN A 538 1.24 26.50 13.93
N GLU A 539 0.30 27.21 14.55
CA GLU A 539 0.56 28.44 15.33
C GLU A 539 0.91 28.16 16.80
N SER A 540 0.86 26.90 17.25
CA SER A 540 1.22 26.50 18.60
C SER A 540 2.48 25.63 18.64
N GLU A 541 3.06 25.49 19.84
CA GLU A 541 4.19 24.61 20.10
C GLU A 541 3.81 23.59 21.17
N LEU A 542 4.08 22.32 20.90
CA LEU A 542 4.00 21.29 21.93
C LEU A 542 5.38 21.10 22.53
N LYS A 543 5.47 21.24 23.85
CA LYS A 543 6.69 21.01 24.60
C LYS A 543 6.59 19.66 25.29
N VAL A 544 7.51 18.77 24.99
CA VAL A 544 7.53 17.40 25.48
C VAL A 544 8.86 17.11 26.16
N GLU A 545 8.80 16.71 27.42
CA GLU A 545 9.97 16.20 28.12
C GLU A 545 10.26 14.76 27.71
N GLY A 546 11.54 14.45 27.53
CA GLY A 546 11.96 13.09 27.23
C GLY A 546 13.40 12.80 27.61
N LYS A 547 13.71 11.51 27.70
CA LYS A 547 15.03 10.99 28.03
C LYS A 547 15.69 10.41 26.79
N VAL A 548 16.96 10.73 26.57
CA VAL A 548 17.75 10.14 25.49
C VAL A 548 18.09 8.69 25.83
N ILE A 549 17.67 7.75 24.99
CA ILE A 549 17.88 6.30 25.18
C ILE A 549 19.05 5.76 24.36
N TYR A 550 19.43 6.44 23.28
CA TYR A 550 20.64 6.14 22.52
C TYR A 550 21.06 7.38 21.74
N SER A 551 22.36 7.44 21.39
CA SER A 551 22.91 8.47 20.52
C SER A 551 24.07 7.89 19.72
N LYS A 552 23.98 7.99 18.39
CA LYS A 552 24.95 7.40 17.45
C LYS A 552 25.34 8.41 16.38
N PRO A 553 26.61 8.46 15.95
CA PRO A 553 26.99 9.28 14.80
C PRO A 553 26.26 8.78 13.54
N CYS A 554 25.81 9.74 12.72
CA CYS A 554 25.30 9.50 11.37
C CYS A 554 26.47 9.17 10.42
N ALA A 555 26.17 8.57 9.27
CA ALA A 555 27.17 8.35 8.23
C ALA A 555 27.75 9.72 7.79
N GLY A 556 29.07 9.86 7.76
CA GLY A 556 29.77 11.15 7.56
C GLY A 556 30.28 11.80 8.86
N GLY A 557 29.74 11.44 10.02
CA GLY A 557 30.29 11.82 11.34
C GLY A 557 29.95 13.23 11.83
N SER A 558 29.45 14.13 10.97
CA SER A 558 29.12 15.52 11.36
C SER A 558 27.81 15.68 12.12
N PHE A 559 26.95 14.65 12.11
CA PHE A 559 25.65 14.68 12.79
C PHE A 559 25.49 13.46 13.70
N PHE A 560 24.64 13.61 14.71
CA PHE A 560 24.27 12.56 15.64
C PHE A 560 22.78 12.28 15.53
N ARG A 561 22.42 11.01 15.55
CA ARG A 561 21.06 10.52 15.68
C ARG A 561 20.80 10.12 17.12
N SER A 562 19.86 10.77 17.76
CA SER A 562 19.45 10.47 19.14
C SER A 562 18.01 10.00 19.20
N GLY A 563 17.75 8.91 19.94
CA GLY A 563 16.40 8.45 20.24
C GLY A 563 15.93 9.03 21.56
N ILE A 564 14.74 9.65 21.56
CA ILE A 564 14.12 10.24 22.74
C ILE A 564 12.89 9.39 23.11
N LEU A 565 12.83 8.95 24.36
CA LEU A 565 11.64 8.37 24.97
C LEU A 565 10.92 9.47 25.76
N PHE A 566 9.65 9.72 25.44
CA PHE A 566 8.89 10.76 26.15
C PHE A 566 8.57 10.31 27.57
N LYS A 567 8.58 11.27 28.51
CA LYS A 567 7.92 11.09 29.81
C LYS A 567 6.41 10.96 29.59
N GLU A 568 5.68 10.58 30.64
CA GLU A 568 4.22 10.40 30.56
C GLU A 568 3.55 11.64 29.96
N LEU A 569 2.86 11.45 28.84
CA LEU A 569 2.19 12.52 28.11
C LEU A 569 0.78 12.70 28.65
N SER A 570 0.30 13.94 28.72
CA SER A 570 -1.12 14.19 28.92
C SER A 570 -1.93 13.65 27.71
N PRO A 571 -3.20 13.28 27.90
CA PRO A 571 -4.07 12.85 26.81
C PRO A 571 -4.15 13.87 25.65
N GLU A 572 -4.10 15.17 25.97
CA GLU A 572 -4.13 16.27 25.00
C GLU A 572 -2.84 16.31 24.16
N ALA A 573 -1.68 16.16 24.81
CA ALA A 573 -0.38 16.12 24.12
C ALA A 573 -0.28 14.91 23.19
N LEU A 574 -0.74 13.73 23.64
CA LEU A 574 -0.80 12.53 22.82
C LEU A 574 -1.73 12.72 21.61
N SER A 575 -2.93 13.27 21.83
CA SER A 575 -3.90 13.57 20.78
C SER A 575 -3.36 14.56 19.75
N ALA A 576 -2.62 15.59 20.20
CA ALA A 576 -1.97 16.55 19.31
C ALA A 576 -0.94 15.85 18.40
N ILE A 577 -0.06 15.02 18.97
CA ILE A 577 0.94 14.25 18.22
C ILE A 577 0.28 13.35 17.16
N GLU A 578 -0.73 12.57 17.55
CA GLU A 578 -1.42 11.68 16.61
C GLU A 578 -2.14 12.47 15.50
N THR A 579 -2.77 13.60 15.86
CA THR A 579 -3.39 14.50 14.90
C THR A 579 -2.37 14.99 13.87
N PHE A 580 -1.20 15.44 14.29
CA PHE A 580 -0.13 15.89 13.39
C PHE A 580 0.45 14.76 12.53
N ASN A 581 0.62 13.58 13.11
CA ASN A 581 1.07 12.39 12.39
C ASN A 581 0.15 12.08 11.20
N PHE A 582 -1.17 12.00 11.44
CA PHE A 582 -2.14 11.60 10.41
C PHE A 582 -2.53 12.74 9.47
N ARG A 583 -2.63 13.98 9.96
CA ARG A 583 -3.08 15.13 9.15
C ARG A 583 -1.96 15.74 8.33
N PHE A 584 -0.71 15.70 8.81
CA PHE A 584 0.40 16.37 8.16
C PHE A 584 1.53 15.43 7.75
N LEU A 585 2.18 14.72 8.70
CA LEU A 585 3.38 13.92 8.38
C LEU A 585 3.10 12.81 7.37
N LEU A 586 2.03 12.04 7.59
CA LEU A 586 1.60 10.98 6.69
C LEU A 586 1.27 11.53 5.30
N LYS A 587 0.51 12.63 5.24
CA LYS A 587 0.14 13.27 3.96
C LYS A 587 1.37 13.74 3.18
N LYS A 588 2.29 14.44 3.85
CA LYS A 588 3.57 14.85 3.27
C LYS A 588 4.33 13.63 2.72
N TYR A 589 4.48 12.58 3.52
CA TYR A 589 5.18 11.36 3.10
C TYR A 589 4.53 10.71 1.88
N MET A 590 3.20 10.58 1.87
CA MET A 590 2.47 9.97 0.77
C MET A 590 2.55 10.82 -0.51
N GLU A 591 2.47 12.15 -0.43
CA GLU A 591 2.63 13.01 -1.62
C GLU A 591 4.04 12.96 -2.23
N GLU A 592 5.05 12.70 -1.40
CA GLU A 592 6.44 12.55 -1.83
C GLU A 592 6.70 11.18 -2.46
N HIS A 593 6.12 10.12 -1.90
CA HIS A 593 6.51 8.74 -2.21
C HIS A 593 5.44 7.91 -2.96
N ASP A 594 4.15 8.12 -2.72
CA ASP A 594 3.05 7.38 -3.38
C ASP A 594 2.73 7.96 -4.76
N ARG A 595 3.71 7.83 -5.67
CA ARG A 595 3.59 8.24 -7.07
C ARG A 595 3.74 7.04 -7.98
N PRO A 596 2.95 6.93 -9.07
CA PRO A 596 3.07 5.82 -9.99
C PRO A 596 4.47 5.73 -10.57
N SER A 597 4.93 4.50 -10.79
CA SER A 597 6.17 4.23 -11.52
C SER A 597 6.01 4.63 -12.99
N SER A 598 7.13 4.97 -13.66
CA SER A 598 7.04 5.25 -15.10
C SER A 598 6.74 3.94 -15.84
N THR A 599 5.78 3.99 -16.77
CA THR A 599 5.51 2.86 -17.68
C THR A 599 6.62 2.71 -18.73
N PRO A 600 6.81 1.52 -19.34
CA PRO A 600 7.80 1.32 -20.41
C PRO A 600 7.74 2.38 -21.53
N LEU A 601 6.54 2.74 -21.99
CA LEU A 601 6.30 3.77 -22.99
C LEU A 601 6.73 5.14 -22.49
N GLU A 602 6.42 5.50 -21.24
CA GLU A 602 6.89 6.76 -20.66
C GLU A 602 8.40 6.82 -20.54
N VAL A 603 9.05 5.69 -20.22
CA VAL A 603 10.53 5.61 -20.21
C VAL A 603 11.08 5.81 -21.62
N LEU A 604 10.51 5.13 -22.62
CA LEU A 604 10.93 5.28 -24.02
C LEU A 604 10.73 6.72 -24.53
N LEU A 605 9.57 7.32 -24.27
CA LEU A 605 9.28 8.70 -24.65
C LEU A 605 10.20 9.70 -23.94
N LYS A 606 10.59 9.45 -22.69
CA LYS A 606 11.57 10.28 -21.97
C LYS A 606 12.98 10.15 -22.56
N LEU A 607 13.35 8.98 -23.08
CA LEU A 607 14.64 8.75 -23.74
C LEU A 607 14.67 9.44 -25.11
N LEU A 608 13.59 9.32 -25.90
CA LEU A 608 13.49 9.91 -27.24
C LEU A 608 13.33 11.44 -27.24
N ASN A 609 12.52 11.96 -26.32
CA ASN A 609 12.22 13.40 -26.24
C ASN A 609 13.10 14.15 -25.25
N SER A 610 14.09 13.51 -24.63
CA SER A 610 15.07 14.25 -23.83
C SER A 610 15.86 15.14 -24.80
N PRO A 611 15.71 16.48 -24.79
CA PRO A 611 16.79 17.32 -25.32
C PRO A 611 18.07 16.89 -24.60
N ARG A 612 19.26 17.12 -25.18
CA ARG A 612 20.53 17.02 -24.44
C ARG A 612 20.42 17.93 -23.22
N ALA A 613 19.88 17.40 -22.13
CA ALA A 613 19.54 18.16 -20.97
C ALA A 613 20.88 18.54 -20.37
N ARG A 614 21.12 19.85 -20.20
CA ARG A 614 22.23 20.32 -19.38
C ARG A 614 22.22 19.47 -18.11
N PRO A 615 23.34 18.84 -17.72
CA PRO A 615 23.35 17.93 -16.58
C PRO A 615 22.74 18.67 -15.40
N ARG A 616 21.55 18.22 -14.96
CA ARG A 616 20.97 18.73 -13.71
C ARG A 616 21.99 18.41 -12.64
N GLN A 617 22.45 19.44 -11.92
CA GLN A 617 23.44 19.26 -10.86
C GLN A 617 22.96 18.19 -9.89
N ARG A 618 23.89 17.32 -9.50
CA ARG A 618 23.59 16.18 -8.64
C ARG A 618 23.22 16.69 -7.25
N ARG A 619 21.92 16.72 -6.95
CA ARG A 619 21.40 16.97 -5.60
C ARG A 619 21.51 15.70 -4.77
N LYS A 620 22.00 15.82 -3.54
CA LYS A 620 22.02 14.75 -2.54
C LYS A 620 20.90 15.00 -1.54
N ASN A 621 20.08 13.97 -1.25
CA ASN A 621 19.09 14.06 -0.18
C ASN A 621 19.82 14.12 1.16
N MET A 622 19.51 15.13 1.97
CA MET A 622 20.12 15.35 3.27
C MET A 622 19.07 16.01 4.17
N HIS A 623 18.94 15.52 5.41
CA HIS A 623 17.97 16.00 6.40
C HIS A 623 18.64 16.67 7.60
N ALA A 624 19.65 17.48 7.31
CA ALA A 624 20.40 18.21 8.31
C ALA A 624 19.58 19.37 8.89
N PRO A 625 19.65 19.59 10.22
CA PRO A 625 19.02 20.73 10.88
C PRO A 625 19.83 22.02 10.73
N GLY A 626 19.17 23.16 10.89
CA GLY A 626 19.84 24.45 11.03
C GLY A 626 18.90 25.57 11.44
N LEU A 627 19.43 26.80 11.45
CA LEU A 627 18.68 28.03 11.73
C LEU A 627 18.82 29.02 10.57
N LEU A 628 17.70 29.60 10.16
CA LEU A 628 17.64 30.77 9.29
C LEU A 628 17.53 32.00 10.16
N TYR A 629 18.41 32.98 9.94
CA TYR A 629 18.25 34.31 10.51
C TYR A 629 17.52 35.19 9.50
N VAL A 630 16.32 35.60 9.88
CA VAL A 630 15.37 36.37 9.07
C VAL A 630 14.86 37.53 9.92
N GLU A 631 15.15 38.77 9.51
CA GLU A 631 14.57 39.99 10.11
C GLU A 631 14.71 40.06 11.66
N GLY A 632 15.81 39.54 12.22
CA GLY A 632 16.04 39.54 13.67
C GLY A 632 15.64 38.25 14.38
N GLU A 633 14.90 37.36 13.72
CA GLU A 633 14.43 36.10 14.29
C GLU A 633 15.24 34.89 13.80
N LEU A 634 15.35 33.87 14.66
CA LEU A 634 15.93 32.57 14.32
C LEU A 634 14.83 31.55 14.07
N ILE A 635 14.74 31.08 12.83
CA ILE A 635 13.73 30.12 12.39
C ILE A 635 14.40 28.79 12.09
N PRO A 636 14.04 27.69 12.77
CA PRO A 636 14.59 26.38 12.48
C PRO A 636 14.13 25.86 11.12
N TYR A 637 15.04 25.13 10.48
CA TYR A 637 14.79 24.49 9.20
C TYR A 637 15.44 23.10 9.18
N THR A 638 14.90 22.27 8.28
CA THR A 638 15.48 20.98 7.90
C THR A 638 15.79 21.03 6.42
N THR A 639 16.99 20.61 6.02
CA THR A 639 17.29 20.39 4.60
C THR A 639 16.48 19.21 4.05
N GLU A 640 16.07 19.26 2.79
CA GLU A 640 15.51 18.10 2.07
C GLU A 640 16.53 17.56 1.06
N ASP A 641 17.25 18.46 0.40
CA ASP A 641 18.39 18.14 -0.45
C ASP A 641 19.38 19.31 -0.53
N VAL A 642 20.61 18.98 -0.93
CA VAL A 642 21.72 19.93 -1.10
C VAL A 642 22.45 19.68 -2.42
N SER A 643 22.93 20.76 -3.03
CA SER A 643 23.81 20.80 -4.22
C SER A 643 24.87 21.88 -4.03
N ASP A 644 25.93 21.84 -4.83
CA ASP A 644 27.01 22.85 -4.86
C ASP A 644 26.56 24.32 -4.93
N LYS A 645 25.37 24.60 -5.48
CA LYS A 645 24.84 25.98 -5.65
C LYS A 645 23.67 26.33 -4.74
N GLY A 646 23.20 25.41 -3.90
CA GLY A 646 22.00 25.66 -3.13
C GLY A 646 21.38 24.42 -2.50
N MET A 647 20.28 24.66 -1.79
CA MET A 647 19.59 23.65 -1.00
C MET A 647 18.07 23.83 -1.07
N ARG A 648 17.35 22.77 -0.76
CA ARG A 648 15.91 22.83 -0.50
C ARG A 648 15.68 22.71 1.00
N LEU A 649 14.91 23.63 1.55
CA LEU A 649 14.64 23.75 2.98
C LEU A 649 13.17 23.53 3.27
N LEU A 650 12.87 22.95 4.43
CA LEU A 650 11.55 22.87 5.02
C LEU A 650 11.57 23.62 6.36
N THR A 651 10.55 24.44 6.61
CA THR A 651 10.30 25.12 7.89
C THR A 651 8.79 25.21 8.16
N TYR A 652 8.40 25.55 9.38
CA TYR A 652 7.00 25.74 9.76
C TYR A 652 6.57 27.22 9.80
N ARG A 653 7.50 28.17 9.68
CA ARG A 653 7.18 29.61 9.59
C ARG A 653 7.32 30.12 8.16
N GLU A 654 6.43 31.03 7.77
CA GLU A 654 6.52 31.71 6.49
C GLU A 654 7.75 32.63 6.47
N ILE A 655 8.50 32.64 5.38
CA ILE A 655 9.67 33.49 5.18
C ILE A 655 9.36 34.45 4.04
N ARG A 656 9.20 35.73 4.38
CA ARG A 656 8.93 36.79 3.40
C ARG A 656 10.19 37.47 2.89
N ALA A 657 11.30 37.35 3.62
CA ALA A 657 12.57 37.91 3.22
C ALA A 657 13.16 37.19 2.00
N LYS A 658 13.65 37.97 1.03
CA LYS A 658 14.31 37.44 -0.17
C LYS A 658 15.73 36.91 0.11
N ARG A 659 16.42 37.52 1.08
CA ARG A 659 17.77 37.15 1.51
C ARG A 659 17.73 36.66 2.94
N VAL A 660 18.43 35.56 3.20
CA VAL A 660 18.50 34.94 4.52
C VAL A 660 19.94 34.58 4.84
N LEU A 661 20.29 34.61 6.12
CA LEU A 661 21.57 34.06 6.60
C LEU A 661 21.30 32.66 7.15
N VAL A 662 21.97 31.67 6.59
CA VAL A 662 21.78 30.25 6.91
C VAL A 662 22.89 29.79 7.83
N LYS A 663 22.56 29.23 9.00
CA LYS A 663 23.51 28.62 9.93
C LYS A 663 23.16 27.14 10.17
N GLY A 664 24.16 26.32 10.46
CA GLY A 664 23.99 24.86 10.63
C GLY A 664 23.84 24.12 9.30
N GLY A 665 23.73 22.79 9.35
CA GLY A 665 23.74 21.92 8.19
C GLY A 665 25.13 21.71 7.60
N ASN A 666 26.15 21.58 8.47
CA ASN A 666 27.59 21.60 8.14
C ASN A 666 28.14 22.98 7.70
N LEU A 667 27.37 24.06 7.91
CA LEU A 667 27.79 25.44 7.64
C LEU A 667 28.21 26.17 8.92
N SER A 668 29.39 25.87 9.43
CA SER A 668 29.88 26.39 10.72
C SER A 668 30.02 27.93 10.78
N LYS A 669 30.28 28.60 9.65
CA LYS A 669 30.43 30.07 9.59
C LYS A 669 29.19 30.85 9.14
N GLY A 670 28.11 30.15 8.81
CA GLY A 670 26.89 30.72 8.24
C GLY A 670 27.10 31.29 6.83
N VAL A 671 26.11 31.12 5.96
CA VAL A 671 26.21 31.52 4.55
C VAL A 671 25.00 32.33 4.12
N ARG A 672 25.24 33.37 3.31
CA ARG A 672 24.17 34.16 2.69
C ARG A 672 23.54 33.37 1.55
N GLY A 673 22.21 33.34 1.53
CA GLY A 673 21.44 32.75 0.46
C GLY A 673 20.27 33.61 0.05
N THR A 674 19.88 33.47 -1.22
CA THR A 674 18.66 34.09 -1.76
C THR A 674 17.60 33.01 -1.96
N ILE A 675 16.39 33.26 -1.46
CA ILE A 675 15.22 32.42 -1.73
C ILE A 675 14.82 32.63 -3.19
N VAL A 676 14.80 31.54 -3.96
CA VAL A 676 14.46 31.56 -5.39
C VAL A 676 13.01 31.15 -5.66
N TRP A 677 12.41 30.37 -4.76
CA TRP A 677 10.99 30.02 -4.79
C TRP A 677 10.54 29.54 -3.41
N GLY A 678 9.23 29.65 -3.14
CA GLY A 678 8.57 29.11 -1.95
C GLY A 678 7.33 28.32 -2.33
N GLN A 679 7.01 27.31 -1.54
CA GLN A 679 5.81 26.47 -1.66
C GLN A 679 5.19 26.29 -0.28
N GLU A 680 3.93 26.67 -0.12
CA GLU A 680 3.13 26.31 1.06
C GLU A 680 2.69 24.85 0.97
N LEU A 681 2.86 24.11 2.06
CA LEU A 681 2.31 22.78 2.29
C LEU A 681 1.17 22.93 3.29
N TYR A 682 -0.07 22.71 2.85
CA TYR A 682 -1.26 22.82 3.69
C TYR A 682 -2.06 21.53 3.67
N PHE A 683 -2.05 20.82 4.80
CA PHE A 683 -2.79 19.57 4.96
C PHE A 683 -3.68 19.66 6.19
N HIS A 684 -4.99 19.63 5.96
CA HIS A 684 -6.01 19.53 7.01
C HIS A 684 -5.83 20.51 8.19
N GLY A 685 -5.50 21.77 7.89
CA GLY A 685 -5.33 22.83 8.89
C GLY A 685 -3.89 23.06 9.35
N ILE A 686 -2.92 22.26 8.91
CA ILE A 686 -1.52 22.35 9.34
C ILE A 686 -0.67 22.87 8.17
N LYS A 687 0.08 23.95 8.44
CA LYS A 687 0.96 24.62 7.46
C LYS A 687 2.44 24.31 7.69
N ALA A 688 3.16 24.17 6.59
CA ALA A 688 4.61 24.28 6.55
C ALA A 688 5.02 24.90 5.21
N TYR A 689 6.30 25.26 5.10
CA TYR A 689 6.81 25.98 3.95
C TYR A 689 8.10 25.35 3.46
N ARG A 690 8.15 25.12 2.16
CA ARG A 690 9.30 24.59 1.46
C ARG A 690 9.92 25.71 0.62
N TYR A 691 11.22 25.92 0.74
CA TYR A 691 11.94 26.96 0.01
C TYR A 691 13.09 26.38 -0.79
N GLY A 692 13.28 26.90 -2.00
CA GLY A 692 14.51 26.75 -2.75
C GLY A 692 15.45 27.89 -2.40
N LEU A 693 16.64 27.56 -1.92
CA LEU A 693 17.68 28.54 -1.59
C LEU A 693 18.85 28.41 -2.56
N LYS A 694 19.26 29.52 -3.17
CA LYS A 694 20.53 29.64 -3.88
C LYS A 694 21.57 30.25 -2.95
N VAL A 695 22.70 29.57 -2.78
CA VAL A 695 23.79 30.03 -1.92
C VAL A 695 24.66 31.02 -2.70
N GLU A 696 25.08 32.10 -2.03
CA GLU A 696 25.84 33.21 -2.64
C GLU A 696 27.36 33.12 -2.42
N ASP A 697 27.86 32.19 -1.59
CA ASP A 697 29.27 32.06 -1.23
C ASP A 697 29.95 30.88 -1.94
N GLU A 698 31.14 31.09 -2.51
CA GLU A 698 31.95 30.07 -3.16
C GLU A 698 32.48 29.00 -2.17
N ARG A 699 32.49 29.26 -0.87
CA ARG A 699 32.90 28.26 0.14
C ARG A 699 31.94 27.09 0.33
N PHE A 700 30.80 27.09 -0.38
CA PHE A 700 29.84 25.98 -0.39
C PHE A 700 30.34 24.75 -1.18
N TYR A 701 31.39 24.90 -2.00
CA TYR A 701 31.86 23.89 -2.96
C TYR A 701 32.45 22.59 -2.36
N GLY A 702 32.50 22.42 -1.02
CA GLY A 702 33.03 21.21 -0.36
C GLY A 702 32.01 20.26 0.30
N ILE A 703 30.79 20.72 0.59
CA ILE A 703 29.83 19.99 1.46
C ILE A 703 29.14 18.84 0.72
N ALA A 704 29.17 18.85 -0.60
CA ALA A 704 28.68 17.75 -1.42
C ALA A 704 29.68 16.57 -1.50
N GLY A 705 30.89 16.68 -0.94
CA GLY A 705 31.98 15.71 -1.11
C GLY A 705 31.94 14.50 -0.19
N GLU A 706 31.81 14.70 1.12
CA GLU A 706 32.23 13.68 2.11
C GLU A 706 31.08 12.95 2.83
N ASP A 707 29.90 13.55 2.96
CA ASP A 707 28.81 12.94 3.75
C ASP A 707 27.85 12.08 2.91
N GLU A 708 27.56 10.88 3.44
CA GLU A 708 26.50 9.99 2.93
C GLU A 708 25.10 10.48 3.36
N PRO A 709 24.04 10.17 2.60
CA PRO A 709 22.67 10.60 2.92
C PRO A 709 22.18 10.05 4.28
N ILE A 710 21.74 10.96 5.18
CA ILE A 710 21.26 10.67 6.56
C ILE A 710 19.82 10.12 6.58
N SER A 711 19.38 9.42 5.53
CA SER A 711 17.97 9.06 5.38
C SER A 711 17.65 7.67 5.96
N LEU A 712 16.51 7.59 6.66
CA LEU A 712 15.83 6.35 7.07
C LEU A 712 15.56 5.39 5.88
N GLN A 713 15.56 5.92 4.65
CA GLN A 713 15.21 5.22 3.40
C GLN A 713 16.11 4.02 3.09
N ARG A 714 17.38 3.99 3.54
CA ARG A 714 18.25 2.81 3.33
C ARG A 714 17.85 1.59 4.16
N ARG A 715 17.14 1.75 5.28
CA ARG A 715 16.66 0.61 6.09
C ARG A 715 15.33 0.04 5.59
N MET A 716 14.60 0.78 4.76
CA MET A 716 13.34 0.34 4.14
C MET A 716 13.54 -0.27 2.74
N ALA A 717 14.75 -0.21 2.18
CA ALA A 717 15.11 -0.68 0.84
C ALA A 717 15.64 -2.12 0.83
#